data_AF-A0A8H6S2Q5-F1
#
_entry.id   AF-A0A8H6S2Q5-F1
#
_cell.length_a   1.000
_cell.length_b   1.000
_cell.length_c   1.000
_cell.angle_alpha   90.00
_cell.angle_beta   90.00
_cell.angle_gamma   90.00
#
_symmetry.space_group_name_H-M   'P 1'
#
loop_
_entity.id
_entity.type
_entity.pdbx_description
1 polymer ?
#
loop_
_entity_poly.entity_id
_entity_poly.type
_entity_poly.pdbx_seq_one_letter_code
_entity_poly.pdbx_strand_id
1 'polypeptide(L)'
;MAMFAPAPAPKTKLGHYRVLSPNAGIHVSPIQLGAANIGDKWASKGWGAMDKESSFKLLDAYVENGGNFIDTANGYQDETSEAFIGGVDGDEGHPRPARRRDQGALRLFVADYEPTQLQYSSNFKRGQSGFLNQASYSGNNLKSMTISVEASLKKLRTSYIDLFYVHYWDWDTGVEEVMNGLHNLVVQGKVLYLGISDAPAWVVAQANQYAKDHGKTPFAVYQGRWNVMERAFEREILPMARAHGLALAPWDVLAAGKFRTDAEEQARRDSGEKGRTAFDPNWERNENEIKVSHALEKVAGEVGAKSIQAVAIAYVMHKAPYVFPIIGGRKIEHLLANVEALDIALSPEQIAFLEGTLPFDVGFPGVFIGDGTSQQFLSISAGIFVPQPRLQPIHSSSHPSNPPTHDSLLKTIQAFKICTERRGADPAGFKLPFKSAPVVVELAPKNQQAAFQKQTDLGLDFEIAERGYGYLQSGEFLVVTSDPRPSSSSRPSDQQPSKLRVKPALITVVVVVEPSDQQSTRGEPTLTPSSSSSSRQGTNQQLSKTVEADLHAFEFRRLGRKRDGWDRSAHLGAANIGDKWASMGWGAMDKESSFKLLDAYVENGGNFIDTANGYQDETSEAFIGEWMETRGIRDQLVIATKYSSNFKRGQSGFLNQASYSGNNLKSMTISVEASLKKLRTSYIDLFYVHYWDWDASVEEVMNGLHNLVVQGKVLYLGISDAPAWVVAQANQYAKDHGKTPFAVYQGRWNVMERAFEREILPMARAHGLALAPWDVLAAGKFRTDAEEQARRESGEKGRTAFDPNWERNENEIKVSHALEKVAGEAGAKSIQAVAIAYVMHKAPYVFPIIGGRKIEHLLANVEALDIALSPEQIAFLEGTLPFDVGFPGVFIGDGTSQQFLSISAGIFVPQPRLQPIRPTRD
;
A
#
# COMPACT_ATOMS: atom_id res chain seq x y z
N MET A 1 18.09 21.87 -7.53
CA MET A 1 16.63 21.68 -7.42
C MET A 1 15.92 21.15 -8.68
N ALA A 2 16.59 20.86 -9.82
CA ALA A 2 15.90 20.52 -11.07
C ALA A 2 15.48 19.03 -11.25
N MET A 3 15.77 18.13 -10.30
CA MET A 3 15.51 16.68 -10.47
C MET A 3 14.09 16.24 -10.06
N PHE A 4 13.46 16.97 -9.14
CA PHE A 4 12.14 16.65 -8.56
C PHE A 4 11.25 17.91 -8.54
N ALA A 5 11.09 18.56 -9.70
CA ALA A 5 10.13 19.65 -9.83
C ALA A 5 8.70 19.11 -9.60
N PRO A 6 7.83 19.85 -8.88
CA PRO A 6 6.42 19.49 -8.77
C PRO A 6 5.78 19.35 -10.16
N ALA A 7 4.80 18.44 -10.29
CA ALA A 7 3.99 18.35 -11.48
C ALA A 7 3.26 19.69 -11.74
N PRO A 8 3.06 20.09 -13.02
CA PRO A 8 2.28 21.28 -13.33
C PRO A 8 0.84 21.12 -12.83
N ALA A 9 0.19 22.23 -12.47
CA ALA A 9 -1.22 22.22 -12.09
C ALA A 9 -2.08 21.64 -13.24
N PRO A 10 -3.03 20.73 -12.95
CA PRO A 10 -3.85 20.12 -13.99
C PRO A 10 -4.86 21.14 -14.55
N LYS A 11 -5.32 20.87 -15.77
CA LYS A 11 -6.29 21.71 -16.49
C LYS A 11 -7.63 21.89 -15.74
N THR A 12 -8.05 20.87 -14.99
CA THR A 12 -9.25 20.90 -14.13
C THR A 12 -8.98 20.14 -12.84
N LYS A 13 -9.83 20.33 -11.83
CA LYS A 13 -9.78 19.56 -10.58
C LYS A 13 -9.98 18.05 -10.73
N LEU A 14 -10.43 17.56 -11.89
CA LEU A 14 -10.48 16.12 -12.18
C LEU A 14 -9.08 15.47 -12.11
N GLY A 15 -8.03 16.24 -12.41
CA GLY A 15 -6.63 15.83 -12.26
C GLY A 15 -6.07 15.94 -10.82
N HIS A 16 -6.89 16.30 -9.83
CA HIS A 16 -6.52 16.19 -8.41
C HIS A 16 -6.86 14.77 -7.92
N TYR A 17 -5.97 13.83 -8.23
CA TYR A 17 -6.14 12.43 -7.87
C TYR A 17 -6.23 12.22 -6.36
N ARG A 18 -7.00 11.20 -5.94
CA ARG A 18 -7.14 10.76 -4.56
C ARG A 18 -6.76 9.30 -4.45
N VAL A 19 -6.25 8.89 -3.29
CA VAL A 19 -6.15 7.46 -2.92
C VAL A 19 -7.56 6.85 -2.96
N LEU A 20 -7.71 5.72 -3.65
CA LEU A 20 -9.00 5.05 -3.84
C LEU A 20 -9.63 4.63 -2.52
N SER A 21 -8.91 3.87 -1.68
CA SER A 21 -9.39 3.44 -0.36
C SER A 21 -8.24 3.20 0.61
N PRO A 22 -8.49 3.09 1.93
CA PRO A 22 -7.49 2.62 2.90
C PRO A 22 -6.88 1.24 2.58
N ASN A 23 -7.56 0.43 1.77
CA ASN A 23 -7.09 -0.89 1.32
C ASN A 23 -6.56 -0.88 -0.13
N ALA A 24 -6.43 0.30 -0.76
CA ALA A 24 -5.96 0.46 -2.14
C ALA A 24 -5.34 1.86 -2.37
N GLY A 25 -4.02 1.97 -2.23
CA GLY A 25 -3.18 3.16 -2.42
C GLY A 25 -3.08 3.67 -3.86
N ILE A 26 -3.93 3.20 -4.77
CA ILE A 26 -3.97 3.66 -6.15
C ILE A 26 -4.61 5.05 -6.25
N HIS A 27 -3.94 5.93 -7.00
CA HIS A 27 -4.38 7.30 -7.24
C HIS A 27 -5.33 7.39 -8.45
N VAL A 28 -6.58 7.80 -8.18
CA VAL A 28 -7.66 7.89 -9.18
C VAL A 28 -8.33 9.26 -9.17
N SER A 29 -8.90 9.65 -10.31
CA SER A 29 -9.66 10.90 -10.47
C SER A 29 -10.93 10.84 -9.61
N PRO A 30 -11.37 11.96 -8.98
CA PRO A 30 -12.44 11.97 -7.98
C PRO A 30 -13.84 11.67 -8.54
N ILE A 31 -13.97 11.54 -9.85
CA ILE A 31 -15.19 11.20 -10.59
C ILE A 31 -14.81 10.13 -11.62
N GLN A 32 -15.67 9.13 -11.84
CA GLN A 32 -15.48 8.05 -12.80
C GLN A 32 -16.29 8.30 -14.08
N LEU A 33 -15.75 7.95 -15.24
CA LEU A 33 -16.50 7.95 -16.51
C LEU A 33 -17.21 6.61 -16.71
N GLY A 34 -18.54 6.59 -16.63
CA GLY A 34 -19.38 5.41 -16.89
C GLY A 34 -19.54 5.11 -18.38
N ALA A 35 -19.04 3.95 -18.83
CA ALA A 35 -18.95 3.57 -20.23
C ALA A 35 -20.15 2.79 -20.78
N ALA A 36 -21.25 2.65 -20.01
CA ALA A 36 -22.48 2.00 -20.48
C ALA A 36 -23.09 2.67 -21.74
N ASN A 37 -22.77 3.95 -22.01
CA ASN A 37 -23.19 4.66 -23.23
C ASN A 37 -22.18 4.53 -24.40
N ILE A 38 -20.98 4.00 -24.17
CA ILE A 38 -19.88 3.92 -25.15
C ILE A 38 -20.05 2.66 -26.00
N GLY A 39 -20.44 2.81 -27.26
CA GLY A 39 -20.85 1.72 -28.14
C GLY A 39 -22.24 1.96 -28.74
N ASP A 40 -22.55 1.28 -29.84
CA ASP A 40 -23.67 1.57 -30.74
C ASP A 40 -24.87 0.60 -30.62
N LYS A 41 -24.73 -0.49 -29.85
CA LYS A 41 -25.61 -1.68 -29.93
C LYS A 41 -26.90 -1.59 -29.11
N TRP A 42 -26.98 -0.73 -28.10
CA TRP A 42 -28.15 -0.61 -27.21
C TRP A 42 -29.07 0.57 -27.55
N ALA A 43 -28.85 1.26 -28.66
CA ALA A 43 -29.71 2.36 -29.13
C ALA A 43 -31.19 1.95 -29.21
N SER A 44 -31.45 0.79 -29.82
CA SER A 44 -32.79 0.20 -29.97
C SER A 44 -33.39 -0.33 -28.66
N LYS A 45 -32.55 -0.56 -27.63
CA LYS A 45 -32.94 -1.05 -26.30
C LYS A 45 -33.26 0.09 -25.31
N GLY A 46 -33.22 1.36 -25.75
CA GLY A 46 -33.58 2.51 -24.91
C GLY A 46 -32.52 2.95 -23.88
N TRP A 47 -31.31 2.38 -23.92
CA TRP A 47 -30.21 2.75 -23.02
C TRP A 47 -29.40 3.96 -23.49
N GLY A 48 -29.59 4.36 -24.75
CA GLY A 48 -28.68 5.26 -25.45
C GLY A 48 -27.47 4.52 -26.01
N ALA A 49 -26.75 5.20 -26.89
CA ALA A 49 -25.60 4.67 -27.59
C ALA A 49 -24.74 5.83 -28.12
N MET A 50 -23.50 5.54 -28.47
CA MET A 50 -22.54 6.44 -29.09
C MET A 50 -21.81 5.69 -30.20
N ASP A 51 -21.69 6.31 -31.36
CA ASP A 51 -20.78 5.79 -32.39
C ASP A 51 -19.32 5.81 -31.90
N LYS A 52 -18.45 5.17 -32.67
CA LYS A 52 -17.02 5.06 -32.35
C LYS A 52 -16.30 6.41 -32.30
N GLU A 53 -16.68 7.37 -33.15
CA GLU A 53 -16.00 8.67 -33.24
C GLU A 53 -16.34 9.55 -32.02
N SER A 54 -17.63 9.69 -31.71
CA SER A 54 -18.12 10.39 -30.53
C SER A 54 -17.61 9.74 -29.24
N SER A 55 -17.58 8.40 -29.19
CA SER A 55 -16.98 7.65 -28.07
C SER A 55 -15.51 8.00 -27.84
N PHE A 56 -14.71 8.08 -28.91
CA PHE A 56 -13.30 8.44 -28.80
C PHE A 56 -13.11 9.91 -28.40
N LYS A 57 -13.93 10.84 -28.93
CA LYS A 57 -13.91 12.25 -28.51
C LYS A 57 -14.22 12.43 -27.02
N LEU A 58 -15.19 11.68 -26.48
CA LEU A 58 -15.53 11.72 -25.05
C LEU A 58 -14.41 11.12 -24.17
N LEU A 59 -13.83 9.99 -24.58
CA LEU A 59 -12.71 9.36 -23.88
C LEU A 59 -11.45 10.24 -23.87
N ASP A 60 -11.11 10.86 -25.00
CA ASP A 60 -9.97 11.77 -25.10
C ASP A 60 -10.24 13.03 -24.25
N ALA A 61 -11.44 13.63 -24.33
CA ALA A 61 -11.81 14.79 -23.49
C ALA A 61 -11.77 14.49 -21.98
N TYR A 62 -12.14 13.28 -21.55
CA TYR A 62 -12.02 12.87 -20.15
C TYR A 62 -10.58 12.87 -19.67
N VAL A 63 -9.68 12.23 -20.42
CA VAL A 63 -8.25 12.15 -20.06
C VAL A 63 -7.56 13.51 -20.18
N GLU A 64 -7.85 14.32 -21.20
CA GLU A 64 -7.30 15.66 -21.40
C GLU A 64 -7.68 16.67 -20.29
N ASN A 65 -8.76 16.41 -19.54
CA ASN A 65 -9.13 17.22 -18.38
C ASN A 65 -8.62 16.64 -17.04
N GLY A 66 -7.91 15.50 -17.07
CA GLY A 66 -7.29 14.86 -15.90
C GLY A 66 -7.97 13.56 -15.43
N GLY A 67 -8.92 13.00 -16.17
CA GLY A 67 -9.59 11.75 -15.80
C GLY A 67 -8.71 10.51 -16.03
N ASN A 68 -8.69 9.58 -15.08
CA ASN A 68 -8.03 8.27 -15.23
C ASN A 68 -8.88 7.06 -14.80
N PHE A 69 -10.09 7.29 -14.26
CA PHE A 69 -10.98 6.24 -13.75
C PHE A 69 -12.14 5.97 -14.72
N ILE A 70 -12.20 4.79 -15.36
CA ILE A 70 -13.27 4.44 -16.32
C ILE A 70 -14.02 3.19 -15.85
N ASP A 71 -15.33 3.33 -15.71
CA ASP A 71 -16.25 2.28 -15.31
C ASP A 71 -16.81 1.55 -16.56
N THR A 72 -16.65 0.23 -16.71
CA THR A 72 -17.17 -0.53 -17.86
C THR A 72 -17.49 -1.99 -17.50
N ALA A 73 -18.07 -2.74 -18.45
CA ALA A 73 -18.49 -4.12 -18.26
C ALA A 73 -18.26 -4.98 -19.49
N ASN A 74 -18.06 -6.28 -19.28
CA ASN A 74 -17.87 -7.22 -20.37
C ASN A 74 -19.08 -7.32 -21.31
N GLY A 75 -20.29 -7.02 -20.80
CA GLY A 75 -21.54 -7.01 -21.56
C GLY A 75 -21.95 -5.65 -22.14
N TYR A 76 -21.34 -4.53 -21.71
CA TYR A 76 -21.78 -3.18 -22.08
C TYR A 76 -21.75 -2.95 -23.60
N GLN A 77 -22.88 -2.45 -24.12
CA GLN A 77 -23.13 -2.23 -25.54
C GLN A 77 -22.86 -3.49 -26.39
N ASP A 78 -23.37 -4.63 -25.92
CA ASP A 78 -23.16 -5.96 -26.51
C ASP A 78 -21.66 -6.21 -26.82
N GLU A 79 -20.84 -6.03 -25.77
CA GLU A 79 -19.38 -6.15 -25.73
C GLU A 79 -18.57 -5.04 -26.45
N THR A 80 -19.22 -4.11 -27.17
CA THR A 80 -18.48 -3.08 -27.94
C THR A 80 -17.81 -2.00 -27.09
N SER A 81 -18.28 -1.76 -25.86
CA SER A 81 -17.73 -0.72 -24.98
C SER A 81 -16.25 -0.97 -24.66
N GLU A 82 -15.92 -2.15 -24.13
CA GLU A 82 -14.54 -2.54 -23.85
C GLU A 82 -13.64 -2.51 -25.11
N ALA A 83 -14.16 -2.93 -26.27
CA ALA A 83 -13.41 -2.89 -27.52
C ALA A 83 -13.08 -1.46 -27.95
N PHE A 84 -14.01 -0.51 -27.77
CA PHE A 84 -13.76 0.91 -28.04
C PHE A 84 -12.74 1.50 -27.07
N ILE A 85 -12.81 1.17 -25.77
CA ILE A 85 -11.85 1.67 -24.78
C ILE A 85 -10.45 1.02 -24.97
N GLY A 86 -10.38 -0.24 -25.41
CA GLY A 86 -9.13 -0.91 -25.83
C GLY A 86 -8.54 -0.40 -27.15
N GLY A 87 -9.28 0.45 -27.86
CA GLY A 87 -8.87 1.09 -29.11
C GLY A 87 -8.86 0.12 -30.30
N VAL A 88 -9.94 -0.67 -30.43
CA VAL A 88 -10.23 -1.45 -31.64
C VAL A 88 -10.83 -0.55 -32.72
N ASP A 89 -10.26 -0.61 -33.92
CA ASP A 89 -10.91 -0.18 -35.14
C ASP A 89 -11.66 -1.38 -35.73
N GLY A 90 -12.90 -1.18 -36.19
CA GLY A 90 -13.76 -2.29 -36.64
C GLY A 90 -13.22 -3.00 -37.87
N ASP A 91 -13.32 -4.34 -37.86
CA ASP A 91 -13.04 -5.34 -38.90
C ASP A 91 -11.71 -5.35 -39.67
N GLU A 92 -10.86 -4.31 -39.61
CA GLU A 92 -9.48 -4.41 -40.12
C GLU A 92 -8.43 -4.02 -39.07
N GLY A 93 -7.44 -4.91 -38.90
CA GLY A 93 -6.50 -4.94 -37.77
C GLY A 93 -5.42 -3.86 -37.74
N HIS A 94 -5.69 -2.64 -38.20
CA HIS A 94 -4.78 -1.52 -38.03
C HIS A 94 -4.84 -0.99 -36.58
N PRO A 95 -3.72 -1.00 -35.84
CA PRO A 95 -3.67 -0.36 -34.53
C PRO A 95 -3.63 1.16 -34.70
N ARG A 96 -4.24 1.91 -33.76
CA ARG A 96 -3.87 3.32 -33.55
C ARG A 96 -2.34 3.43 -33.50
N PRO A 97 -1.72 4.46 -34.11
CA PRO A 97 -0.27 4.63 -34.05
C PRO A 97 0.21 4.61 -32.59
N ALA A 98 1.29 3.86 -32.33
CA ALA A 98 1.77 3.50 -30.98
C ALA A 98 1.94 4.69 -30.03
N ARG A 99 2.14 5.90 -30.58
CA ARG A 99 2.22 7.19 -29.88
C ARG A 99 1.25 7.34 -28.70
N ARG A 100 0.01 6.83 -28.73
CA ARG A 100 -0.95 7.02 -27.62
C ARG A 100 -1.13 5.85 -26.64
N ARG A 101 -0.55 4.66 -26.88
CA ARG A 101 -0.54 3.59 -25.86
C ARG A 101 0.53 3.82 -24.81
N ASP A 102 1.68 4.33 -25.25
CA ASP A 102 2.84 4.55 -24.37
C ASP A 102 2.81 5.92 -23.67
N GLN A 103 1.92 6.84 -24.07
CA GLN A 103 1.77 8.22 -23.54
C GLN A 103 0.94 8.34 -22.25
N GLY A 104 0.93 7.31 -21.39
CA GLY A 104 0.37 7.44 -20.04
C GLY A 104 -1.12 7.77 -19.94
N ALA A 105 -1.92 7.48 -20.98
CA ALA A 105 -3.38 7.42 -20.89
C ALA A 105 -3.79 6.15 -20.12
N LEU A 106 -3.39 6.12 -18.85
CA LEU A 106 -3.56 4.97 -17.97
C LEU A 106 -5.03 4.91 -17.53
N ARG A 107 -5.78 4.00 -18.14
CA ARG A 107 -7.20 3.81 -17.88
C ARG A 107 -7.32 2.82 -16.74
N LEU A 108 -7.93 3.21 -15.62
CA LEU A 108 -8.49 2.24 -14.70
C LEU A 108 -9.61 1.53 -15.47
N PHE A 109 -9.48 0.22 -15.64
CA PHE A 109 -10.56 -0.59 -16.17
C PHE A 109 -11.33 -1.23 -15.02
N VAL A 110 -12.60 -0.89 -14.92
CA VAL A 110 -13.62 -1.71 -14.28
C VAL A 110 -14.14 -2.72 -15.29
N ALA A 111 -14.40 -3.95 -14.88
CA ALA A 111 -15.19 -4.89 -15.67
C ALA A 111 -16.26 -5.53 -14.78
N ASP A 112 -17.51 -5.09 -14.97
CA ASP A 112 -18.72 -5.68 -14.39
C ASP A 112 -19.21 -6.94 -15.13
N TYR A 113 -20.07 -7.72 -14.48
CA TYR A 113 -20.46 -9.09 -14.83
C TYR A 113 -21.90 -9.47 -14.38
N GLU A 114 -22.80 -9.92 -15.28
CA GLU A 114 -24.26 -10.04 -15.03
C GLU A 114 -24.91 -11.46 -15.00
N PRO A 115 -25.24 -11.95 -13.76
CA PRO A 115 -26.15 -13.01 -13.26
C PRO A 115 -27.64 -13.36 -13.57
N THR A 116 -28.45 -12.73 -14.44
CA THR A 116 -29.92 -13.01 -14.63
C THR A 116 -30.91 -12.56 -13.52
N GLN A 117 -32.11 -12.03 -13.84
CA GLN A 117 -33.40 -12.79 -13.83
C GLN A 117 -34.57 -12.01 -14.51
N LEU A 118 -34.35 -11.47 -15.71
CA LEU A 118 -35.40 -11.17 -16.71
C LEU A 118 -34.69 -10.83 -18.02
N GLN A 119 -34.69 -11.76 -18.98
CA GLN A 119 -34.15 -11.59 -20.35
C GLN A 119 -32.66 -11.23 -20.56
N TYR A 120 -31.80 -11.11 -19.54
CA TYR A 120 -30.37 -10.77 -19.75
C TYR A 120 -29.42 -11.65 -18.92
N SER A 121 -28.94 -12.72 -19.54
CA SER A 121 -27.68 -13.40 -19.16
C SER A 121 -26.51 -12.77 -19.91
N SER A 122 -25.28 -13.02 -19.46
CA SER A 122 -24.02 -12.65 -20.15
C SER A 122 -24.15 -12.78 -21.68
N ASN A 123 -23.81 -11.72 -22.42
CA ASN A 123 -24.01 -11.64 -23.87
C ASN A 123 -23.14 -12.63 -24.69
N PHE A 124 -22.23 -13.36 -24.04
CA PHE A 124 -21.39 -14.38 -24.64
C PHE A 124 -22.24 -15.37 -25.47
N LYS A 125 -22.29 -15.13 -26.78
CA LYS A 125 -23.01 -15.92 -27.79
C LYS A 125 -24.54 -15.92 -27.73
N ARG A 126 -25.17 -14.91 -27.11
CA ARG A 126 -26.65 -14.76 -27.10
C ARG A 126 -27.29 -14.79 -28.49
N GLY A 127 -26.59 -14.27 -29.51
CA GLY A 127 -27.04 -14.28 -30.91
C GLY A 127 -26.62 -15.50 -31.74
N GLN A 128 -25.87 -16.47 -31.20
CA GLN A 128 -25.42 -17.64 -31.95
C GLN A 128 -26.38 -18.81 -31.76
N SER A 129 -27.17 -19.09 -32.80
CA SER A 129 -27.97 -20.32 -32.90
C SER A 129 -27.06 -21.55 -32.80
N GLY A 130 -27.24 -22.36 -31.76
CA GLY A 130 -26.48 -23.60 -31.53
C GLY A 130 -25.70 -23.71 -30.23
N PHE A 131 -25.76 -22.74 -29.31
CA PHE A 131 -25.04 -22.82 -28.04
C PHE A 131 -25.80 -23.64 -26.97
N LEU A 132 -25.33 -24.87 -26.70
CA LEU A 132 -26.07 -25.91 -25.96
C LEU A 132 -26.05 -25.79 -24.42
N ASN A 133 -25.18 -24.97 -23.81
CA ASN A 133 -25.12 -24.83 -22.35
C ASN A 133 -24.68 -23.41 -21.94
N GLN A 134 -25.65 -22.57 -21.57
CA GLN A 134 -25.43 -21.18 -21.14
C GLN A 134 -25.17 -21.06 -19.62
N ALA A 135 -25.63 -22.01 -18.80
CA ALA A 135 -25.53 -21.95 -17.34
C ALA A 135 -24.07 -21.94 -16.83
N SER A 136 -23.13 -22.51 -17.59
CA SER A 136 -21.68 -22.47 -17.32
C SER A 136 -21.00 -21.11 -17.56
N TYR A 137 -21.73 -20.10 -18.02
CA TYR A 137 -21.26 -18.72 -18.29
C TYR A 137 -21.98 -17.68 -17.40
N SER A 138 -22.90 -18.14 -16.54
CA SER A 138 -23.62 -17.37 -15.52
C SER A 138 -23.13 -17.74 -14.10
N GLY A 139 -23.42 -16.88 -13.12
CA GLY A 139 -23.02 -17.03 -11.71
C GLY A 139 -21.59 -16.58 -11.39
N ASN A 140 -21.33 -16.34 -10.11
CA ASN A 140 -20.06 -15.88 -9.55
C ASN A 140 -19.02 -17.00 -9.39
N ASN A 141 -19.36 -18.21 -9.84
CA ASN A 141 -18.48 -19.38 -9.83
C ASN A 141 -17.16 -19.15 -10.60
N LEU A 142 -16.13 -19.90 -10.20
CA LEU A 142 -14.75 -19.75 -10.69
C LEU A 142 -14.64 -19.82 -12.23
N LYS A 143 -15.43 -20.69 -12.87
CA LYS A 143 -15.38 -20.92 -14.32
C LYS A 143 -15.87 -19.68 -15.08
N SER A 144 -17.03 -19.17 -14.68
CA SER A 144 -17.65 -17.98 -15.26
C SER A 144 -16.76 -16.74 -15.11
N MET A 145 -16.26 -16.53 -13.88
CA MET A 145 -15.35 -15.44 -13.52
C MET A 145 -14.08 -15.46 -14.38
N THR A 146 -13.45 -16.62 -14.53
CA THR A 146 -12.23 -16.80 -15.35
C THR A 146 -12.50 -16.45 -16.82
N ILE A 147 -13.58 -16.97 -17.41
CA ILE A 147 -13.94 -16.70 -18.81
C ILE A 147 -14.20 -15.22 -19.04
N SER A 148 -14.90 -14.56 -18.10
CA SER A 148 -15.22 -13.14 -18.16
C SER A 148 -13.95 -12.26 -18.15
N VAL A 149 -13.00 -12.53 -17.25
CA VAL A 149 -11.75 -11.77 -17.18
C VAL A 149 -10.91 -11.96 -18.45
N GLU A 150 -10.74 -13.18 -18.96
CA GLU A 150 -10.01 -13.43 -20.22
C GLU A 150 -10.63 -12.68 -21.42
N ALA A 151 -11.97 -12.62 -21.48
CA ALA A 151 -12.69 -11.89 -22.51
C ALA A 151 -12.46 -10.36 -22.40
N SER A 152 -12.55 -9.80 -21.20
CA SER A 152 -12.27 -8.39 -20.93
C SER A 152 -10.82 -8.03 -21.25
N LEU A 153 -9.82 -8.78 -20.75
CA LEU A 153 -8.40 -8.58 -21.06
C LEU A 153 -8.14 -8.50 -22.57
N LYS A 154 -8.73 -9.42 -23.33
CA LYS A 154 -8.64 -9.45 -24.80
C LYS A 154 -9.27 -8.22 -25.47
N LYS A 155 -10.47 -7.80 -25.04
CA LYS A 155 -11.20 -6.64 -25.62
C LYS A 155 -10.52 -5.31 -25.28
N LEU A 156 -10.10 -5.16 -24.02
CA LEU A 156 -9.38 -4.00 -23.48
C LEU A 156 -7.92 -3.93 -23.97
N ARG A 157 -7.38 -5.05 -24.47
CA ARG A 157 -6.00 -5.20 -24.99
C ARG A 157 -4.93 -4.87 -23.94
N THR A 158 -5.16 -5.35 -22.72
CA THR A 158 -4.28 -5.23 -21.54
C THR A 158 -3.96 -6.62 -20.97
N SER A 159 -2.88 -6.74 -20.20
CA SER A 159 -2.54 -7.97 -19.45
C SER A 159 -3.21 -8.04 -18.08
N TYR A 160 -3.71 -6.92 -17.56
CA TYR A 160 -4.40 -6.85 -16.27
C TYR A 160 -5.59 -5.87 -16.29
N ILE A 161 -6.61 -6.18 -15.50
CA ILE A 161 -7.70 -5.30 -15.09
C ILE A 161 -7.29 -4.65 -13.77
N ASP A 162 -7.58 -3.37 -13.59
CA ASP A 162 -7.21 -2.68 -12.36
C ASP A 162 -8.14 -3.00 -11.20
N LEU A 163 -9.45 -2.88 -11.42
CA LEU A 163 -10.46 -3.07 -10.39
C LEU A 163 -11.56 -3.96 -10.96
N PHE A 164 -11.59 -5.23 -10.57
CA PHE A 164 -12.61 -6.16 -11.06
C PHE A 164 -13.79 -6.24 -10.09
N TYR A 165 -15.02 -6.16 -10.59
CA TYR A 165 -16.22 -6.20 -9.76
C TYR A 165 -16.97 -7.51 -9.88
N VAL A 166 -17.39 -8.05 -8.73
CA VAL A 166 -18.58 -8.91 -8.67
C VAL A 166 -19.79 -7.98 -8.73
N HIS A 167 -20.54 -7.96 -9.84
CA HIS A 167 -21.59 -6.94 -10.03
C HIS A 167 -22.82 -7.15 -9.13
N TYR A 168 -23.08 -8.38 -8.69
CA TYR A 168 -24.11 -8.69 -7.70
C TYR A 168 -23.92 -10.08 -7.12
N TRP A 169 -24.62 -10.33 -6.01
CA TRP A 169 -24.63 -11.63 -5.35
C TRP A 169 -25.64 -12.59 -6.00
N ASP A 170 -25.18 -13.76 -6.44
CA ASP A 170 -25.98 -14.76 -7.17
C ASP A 170 -26.64 -15.81 -6.28
N TRP A 171 -26.30 -15.85 -4.99
CA TRP A 171 -26.78 -16.80 -3.95
C TRP A 171 -26.44 -18.28 -4.17
N ASP A 172 -26.20 -18.70 -5.41
CA ASP A 172 -25.79 -20.06 -5.78
C ASP A 172 -24.30 -20.33 -5.48
N THR A 173 -23.44 -19.29 -5.49
CA THR A 173 -22.00 -19.43 -5.25
C THR A 173 -21.64 -19.05 -3.80
N GLY A 174 -20.93 -19.93 -3.09
CA GLY A 174 -20.47 -19.69 -1.72
C GLY A 174 -19.37 -18.62 -1.62
N VAL A 175 -19.35 -17.88 -0.50
CA VAL A 175 -18.37 -16.80 -0.23
C VAL A 175 -16.93 -17.30 -0.38
N GLU A 176 -16.67 -18.51 0.06
CA GLU A 176 -15.36 -19.15 -0.01
C GLU A 176 -14.90 -19.35 -1.46
N GLU A 177 -15.79 -19.82 -2.35
CA GLU A 177 -15.46 -20.00 -3.77
C GLU A 177 -15.22 -18.65 -4.45
N VAL A 178 -16.11 -17.67 -4.24
CA VAL A 178 -15.99 -16.32 -4.83
C VAL A 178 -14.65 -15.69 -4.43
N MET A 179 -14.35 -15.64 -3.13
CA MET A 179 -13.12 -14.99 -2.65
C MET A 179 -11.85 -15.78 -3.00
N ASN A 180 -11.91 -17.11 -3.09
CA ASN A 180 -10.79 -17.91 -3.62
C ASN A 180 -10.56 -17.61 -5.11
N GLY A 181 -11.61 -17.55 -5.92
CA GLY A 181 -11.50 -17.28 -7.36
C GLY A 181 -10.96 -15.88 -7.65
N LEU A 182 -11.50 -14.86 -6.98
CA LEU A 182 -11.04 -13.48 -7.10
C LEU A 182 -9.57 -13.34 -6.65
N HIS A 183 -9.20 -13.92 -5.51
CA HIS A 183 -7.81 -13.88 -5.06
C HIS A 183 -6.86 -14.58 -6.03
N ASN A 184 -7.25 -15.72 -6.62
CA ASN A 184 -6.45 -16.41 -7.63
C ASN A 184 -6.20 -15.56 -8.88
N LEU A 185 -7.15 -14.71 -9.29
CA LEU A 185 -6.96 -13.76 -10.39
C LEU A 185 -5.96 -12.65 -10.04
N VAL A 186 -5.93 -12.23 -8.76
CA VAL A 186 -4.95 -11.27 -8.24
C VAL A 186 -3.56 -11.88 -8.11
N VAL A 187 -3.46 -13.12 -7.64
CA VAL A 187 -2.19 -13.89 -7.62
C VAL A 187 -1.64 -14.11 -9.03
N GLN A 188 -2.51 -14.33 -10.02
CA GLN A 188 -2.13 -14.40 -11.44
C GLN A 188 -1.70 -13.05 -12.05
N GLY A 189 -1.90 -11.93 -11.36
CA GLY A 189 -1.64 -10.59 -11.88
C GLY A 189 -2.60 -10.14 -12.99
N LYS A 190 -3.75 -10.81 -13.13
CA LYS A 190 -4.80 -10.46 -14.12
C LYS A 190 -5.77 -9.41 -13.60
N VAL A 191 -5.84 -9.26 -12.28
CA VAL A 191 -6.63 -8.27 -11.55
C VAL A 191 -5.73 -7.66 -10.47
N LEU A 192 -5.82 -6.35 -10.20
CA LEU A 192 -5.05 -5.74 -9.10
C LEU A 192 -5.88 -5.58 -7.83
N TYR A 193 -7.06 -4.97 -7.94
CA TYR A 193 -7.99 -4.67 -6.85
C TYR A 193 -9.35 -5.33 -7.10
N LEU A 194 -10.08 -5.57 -6.01
CA LEU A 194 -11.41 -6.17 -6.04
C LEU A 194 -12.48 -5.16 -5.62
N GLY A 195 -13.56 -5.14 -6.37
CA GLY A 195 -14.79 -4.42 -6.04
C GLY A 195 -15.98 -5.38 -5.95
N ILE A 196 -17.05 -4.93 -5.33
CA ILE A 196 -18.35 -5.60 -5.34
C ILE A 196 -19.44 -4.56 -5.59
N SER A 197 -20.45 -4.91 -6.37
CA SER A 197 -21.62 -4.07 -6.61
C SER A 197 -22.89 -4.74 -6.11
N ASP A 198 -23.90 -3.92 -5.80
CA ASP A 198 -25.29 -4.28 -5.50
C ASP A 198 -25.47 -5.61 -4.71
N ALA A 199 -24.70 -5.73 -3.62
CA ALA A 199 -24.68 -6.89 -2.73
C ALA A 199 -25.05 -6.49 -1.28
N PRO A 200 -25.77 -7.33 -0.52
CA PRO A 200 -26.14 -6.99 0.87
C PRO A 200 -24.91 -6.75 1.76
N ALA A 201 -24.97 -5.71 2.60
CA ALA A 201 -23.85 -5.29 3.46
C ALA A 201 -23.22 -6.44 4.26
N TRP A 202 -24.05 -7.34 4.80
CA TRP A 202 -23.60 -8.47 5.60
C TRP A 202 -22.80 -9.51 4.80
N VAL A 203 -23.10 -9.68 3.50
CA VAL A 203 -22.34 -10.56 2.60
C VAL A 203 -20.96 -9.96 2.34
N VAL A 204 -20.89 -8.65 2.07
CA VAL A 204 -19.61 -7.94 1.87
C VAL A 204 -18.75 -8.00 3.14
N ALA A 205 -19.37 -7.82 4.31
CA ALA A 205 -18.70 -7.94 5.60
C ALA A 205 -18.15 -9.36 5.82
N GLN A 206 -18.95 -10.40 5.56
CA GLN A 206 -18.53 -11.80 5.65
C GLN A 206 -17.39 -12.13 4.68
N ALA A 207 -17.49 -11.69 3.43
CA ALA A 207 -16.48 -11.90 2.39
C ALA A 207 -15.15 -11.21 2.72
N ASN A 208 -15.18 -9.97 3.21
CA ASN A 208 -13.98 -9.26 3.64
C ASN A 208 -13.39 -9.84 4.94
N GLN A 209 -14.21 -10.37 5.84
CA GLN A 209 -13.73 -11.07 7.03
C GLN A 209 -13.04 -12.38 6.64
N TYR A 210 -13.67 -13.19 5.79
CA TYR A 210 -13.06 -14.41 5.23
C TYR A 210 -11.74 -14.12 4.51
N ALA A 211 -11.67 -13.03 3.73
CA ALA A 211 -10.43 -12.63 3.07
C ALA A 211 -9.32 -12.30 4.08
N LYS A 212 -9.61 -11.51 5.12
CA LYS A 212 -8.66 -11.18 6.19
C LYS A 212 -8.17 -12.43 6.92
N ASP A 213 -9.10 -13.26 7.41
CA ASP A 213 -8.79 -14.46 8.21
C ASP A 213 -7.94 -15.51 7.46
N HIS A 214 -7.93 -15.46 6.13
CA HIS A 214 -7.16 -16.37 5.27
C HIS A 214 -6.02 -15.68 4.51
N GLY A 215 -5.72 -14.41 4.81
CA GLY A 215 -4.66 -13.65 4.14
C GLY A 215 -4.84 -13.48 2.63
N LYS A 216 -6.08 -13.32 2.18
CA LYS A 216 -6.48 -13.13 0.77
C LYS A 216 -6.82 -11.67 0.50
N THR A 217 -6.95 -11.32 -0.77
CA THR A 217 -7.33 -9.97 -1.21
C THR A 217 -8.80 -9.67 -0.81
N PRO A 218 -9.08 -8.61 -0.02
CA PRO A 218 -10.44 -8.19 0.28
C PRO A 218 -11.00 -7.28 -0.84
N PHE A 219 -12.31 -7.03 -0.82
CA PHE A 219 -12.93 -5.93 -1.57
C PHE A 219 -12.48 -4.58 -1.02
N ALA A 220 -12.01 -3.71 -1.91
CA ALA A 220 -11.59 -2.34 -1.65
C ALA A 220 -12.63 -1.29 -2.05
N VAL A 221 -13.64 -1.67 -2.86
CA VAL A 221 -14.67 -0.74 -3.37
C VAL A 221 -16.05 -1.40 -3.35
N TYR A 222 -17.07 -0.63 -2.97
CA TYR A 222 -18.47 -0.97 -3.14
C TYR A 222 -19.11 -0.04 -4.19
N GLN A 223 -19.65 -0.59 -5.28
CA GLN A 223 -20.45 0.11 -6.29
C GLN A 223 -21.93 -0.12 -6.00
N GLY A 224 -22.80 0.86 -6.28
CA GLY A 224 -24.24 0.67 -6.03
C GLY A 224 -25.06 1.94 -6.18
N ARG A 225 -26.39 1.79 -6.19
CA ARG A 225 -27.30 2.92 -6.42
C ARG A 225 -27.34 3.90 -5.24
N TRP A 226 -26.98 5.17 -5.47
CA TRP A 226 -27.12 6.23 -4.46
C TRP A 226 -27.25 7.61 -5.10
N ASN A 227 -28.28 8.36 -4.71
CA ASN A 227 -28.48 9.76 -5.08
C ASN A 227 -29.32 10.49 -4.02
N VAL A 228 -29.69 11.74 -4.28
CA VAL A 228 -30.45 12.59 -3.33
C VAL A 228 -31.82 12.00 -2.95
N MET A 229 -32.43 11.18 -3.83
CA MET A 229 -33.70 10.49 -3.56
C MET A 229 -33.49 9.07 -3.06
N GLU A 230 -32.63 8.29 -3.74
CA GLU A 230 -32.35 6.90 -3.38
C GLU A 230 -31.26 6.84 -2.31
N ARG A 231 -31.71 6.79 -1.05
CA ARG A 231 -30.86 6.85 0.15
C ARG A 231 -30.76 5.53 0.90
N ALA A 232 -31.34 4.42 0.41
CA ALA A 232 -31.24 3.12 1.10
C ALA A 232 -29.78 2.68 1.34
N PHE A 233 -28.87 3.09 0.45
CA PHE A 233 -27.41 2.97 0.56
C PHE A 233 -26.85 3.48 1.90
N GLU A 234 -27.45 4.54 2.46
CA GLU A 234 -26.97 5.18 3.69
C GLU A 234 -27.26 4.34 4.95
N ARG A 235 -28.20 3.39 4.89
CA ARG A 235 -28.61 2.55 6.04
C ARG A 235 -27.51 1.57 6.48
N GLU A 236 -27.00 0.78 5.54
CA GLU A 236 -26.14 -0.38 5.84
C GLU A 236 -24.83 -0.39 5.02
N ILE A 237 -24.87 0.04 3.75
CA ILE A 237 -23.67 0.04 2.88
C ILE A 237 -22.64 1.04 3.39
N LEU A 238 -23.05 2.27 3.69
CA LEU A 238 -22.16 3.33 4.14
C LEU A 238 -21.52 3.04 5.52
N PRO A 239 -22.24 2.51 6.53
CA PRO A 239 -21.61 1.99 7.75
C PRO A 239 -20.66 0.81 7.52
N MET A 240 -21.04 -0.18 6.71
CA MET A 240 -20.19 -1.33 6.37
C MET A 240 -18.89 -0.89 5.67
N ALA A 241 -18.98 0.00 4.67
CA ALA A 241 -17.83 0.52 3.95
C ALA A 241 -16.87 1.28 4.88
N ARG A 242 -17.40 2.06 5.85
CA ARG A 242 -16.59 2.70 6.89
C ARG A 242 -15.90 1.69 7.81
N ALA A 243 -16.59 0.61 8.20
CA ALA A 243 -16.04 -0.42 9.10
C ALA A 243 -14.97 -1.31 8.43
N HIS A 244 -15.11 -1.58 7.13
CA HIS A 244 -14.18 -2.44 6.38
C HIS A 244 -13.14 -1.67 5.54
N GLY A 245 -13.27 -0.35 5.41
CA GLY A 245 -12.32 0.50 4.67
C GLY A 245 -12.52 0.48 3.14
N LEU A 246 -13.77 0.43 2.67
CA LEU A 246 -14.09 0.45 1.24
C LEU A 246 -14.32 1.88 0.73
N ALA A 247 -13.92 2.11 -0.51
CA ALA A 247 -14.42 3.23 -1.30
C ALA A 247 -15.89 2.99 -1.73
N LEU A 248 -16.58 4.07 -2.09
CA LEU A 248 -17.94 4.07 -2.58
C LEU A 248 -17.96 4.57 -4.03
N ALA A 249 -18.50 3.76 -4.94
CA ALA A 249 -18.62 4.05 -6.36
C ALA A 249 -20.11 4.18 -6.75
N PRO A 250 -20.79 5.27 -6.36
CA PRO A 250 -22.23 5.35 -6.56
C PRO A 250 -22.60 5.50 -8.04
N TRP A 251 -23.55 4.69 -8.48
CA TRP A 251 -24.22 4.81 -9.78
C TRP A 251 -25.62 5.44 -9.61
N ASP A 252 -26.20 5.90 -10.73
CA ASP A 252 -27.46 6.66 -10.78
C ASP A 252 -27.48 8.01 -10.02
N VAL A 253 -26.31 8.64 -9.83
CA VAL A 253 -26.15 9.90 -9.07
C VAL A 253 -27.04 11.05 -9.61
N LEU A 254 -27.41 10.99 -10.90
CA LEU A 254 -28.26 11.97 -11.59
C LEU A 254 -29.70 11.47 -11.88
N ALA A 255 -30.15 10.40 -11.22
CA ALA A 255 -31.48 9.79 -11.39
C ALA A 255 -31.85 9.55 -12.87
N ALA A 256 -31.05 8.75 -13.58
CA ALA A 256 -31.11 8.47 -15.01
C ALA A 256 -31.01 9.71 -15.93
N GLY A 257 -30.61 10.87 -15.38
CA GLY A 257 -30.59 12.17 -16.05
C GLY A 257 -31.81 13.05 -15.76
N LYS A 258 -32.70 12.65 -14.84
CA LYS A 258 -33.94 13.35 -14.50
C LYS A 258 -33.76 14.51 -13.51
N PHE A 259 -32.59 14.67 -12.87
CA PHE A 259 -32.25 15.92 -12.17
C PHE A 259 -31.92 17.01 -13.19
N ARG A 260 -32.82 18.00 -13.30
CA ARG A 260 -32.81 19.10 -14.27
C ARG A 260 -33.79 20.19 -13.86
N THR A 261 -33.53 21.44 -14.24
CA THR A 261 -34.48 22.53 -14.03
C THR A 261 -35.71 22.37 -14.94
N ASP A 262 -36.79 23.09 -14.64
CA ASP A 262 -38.00 23.06 -15.49
C ASP A 262 -37.75 23.68 -16.87
N ALA A 263 -36.83 24.63 -16.98
CA ALA A 263 -36.37 25.20 -18.25
C ALA A 263 -35.55 24.18 -19.08
N GLU A 264 -34.63 23.44 -18.44
CA GLU A 264 -33.88 22.36 -19.09
C GLU A 264 -34.81 21.23 -19.57
N GLU A 265 -35.85 20.91 -18.80
CA GLU A 265 -36.83 19.90 -19.18
C GLU A 265 -37.73 20.35 -20.34
N GLN A 266 -38.15 21.62 -20.38
CA GLN A 266 -38.86 22.16 -21.53
C GLN A 266 -37.96 22.14 -22.78
N ALA A 267 -36.70 22.56 -22.68
CA ALA A 267 -35.75 22.52 -23.79
C ALA A 267 -35.47 21.07 -24.28
N ARG A 268 -35.49 20.07 -23.40
CA ARG A 268 -35.47 18.65 -23.81
C ARG A 268 -36.69 18.30 -24.65
N ARG A 269 -37.89 18.65 -24.17
CA ARG A 269 -39.15 18.36 -24.87
C ARG A 269 -39.19 19.03 -26.25
N ASP A 270 -38.77 20.29 -26.34
CA ASP A 270 -38.72 21.06 -27.58
C ASP A 270 -37.70 20.50 -28.59
N SER A 271 -36.55 20.00 -28.11
CA SER A 271 -35.54 19.35 -28.96
C SER A 271 -35.85 17.88 -29.31
N GLY A 272 -36.87 17.29 -28.70
CA GLY A 272 -37.22 15.88 -28.87
C GLY A 272 -36.20 14.90 -28.27
N GLU A 273 -35.28 15.34 -27.41
CA GLU A 273 -34.29 14.44 -26.80
C GLU A 273 -34.99 13.42 -25.89
N LYS A 274 -34.74 12.13 -26.18
CA LYS A 274 -35.18 11.00 -25.36
C LYS A 274 -34.09 10.61 -24.37
N GLY A 275 -34.50 10.37 -23.12
CA GLY A 275 -33.65 9.82 -22.07
C GLY A 275 -33.60 8.28 -22.10
N ARG A 276 -33.39 7.67 -20.93
CA ARG A 276 -33.19 6.22 -20.78
C ARG A 276 -34.51 5.45 -20.66
N THR A 277 -35.14 5.18 -21.80
CA THR A 277 -36.45 4.48 -21.86
C THR A 277 -36.40 2.98 -21.54
N ALA A 278 -35.22 2.43 -21.24
CA ALA A 278 -35.03 1.02 -20.90
C ALA A 278 -35.70 0.61 -19.57
N PHE A 279 -35.68 1.51 -18.57
CA PHE A 279 -36.26 1.27 -17.24
C PHE A 279 -37.63 1.91 -17.06
N ASP A 280 -37.88 3.01 -17.77
CA ASP A 280 -39.11 3.80 -17.70
C ASP A 280 -39.51 4.12 -19.14
N PRO A 281 -40.46 3.38 -19.74
CA PRO A 281 -40.84 3.56 -21.15
C PRO A 281 -41.32 4.97 -21.52
N ASN A 282 -41.84 5.71 -20.54
CA ASN A 282 -42.29 7.09 -20.71
C ASN A 282 -41.16 8.09 -20.42
N TRP A 283 -40.27 7.75 -19.49
CA TRP A 283 -39.13 8.54 -19.03
C TRP A 283 -39.51 9.99 -18.67
N GLU A 284 -40.62 10.17 -17.96
CA GLU A 284 -41.08 11.50 -17.51
C GLU A 284 -40.74 11.73 -16.03
N ARG A 285 -40.62 13.01 -15.63
CA ARG A 285 -40.33 13.35 -14.22
C ARG A 285 -41.59 13.15 -13.35
N ASN A 286 -41.47 12.37 -12.29
CA ASN A 286 -42.48 12.24 -11.24
C ASN A 286 -42.39 13.39 -10.21
N GLU A 287 -43.36 13.49 -9.30
CA GLU A 287 -43.40 14.58 -8.32
C GLU A 287 -42.16 14.69 -7.42
N ASN A 288 -41.53 13.56 -7.05
CA ASN A 288 -40.37 13.55 -6.18
C ASN A 288 -39.11 13.99 -6.95
N GLU A 289 -38.98 13.56 -8.21
CA GLU A 289 -37.93 14.01 -9.14
C GLU A 289 -38.01 15.53 -9.39
N ILE A 290 -39.23 16.10 -9.46
CA ILE A 290 -39.47 17.55 -9.55
C ILE A 290 -39.09 18.24 -8.24
N LYS A 291 -39.62 17.79 -7.10
CA LYS A 291 -39.35 18.38 -5.76
C LYS A 291 -37.84 18.43 -5.46
N VAL A 292 -37.11 17.36 -5.75
CA VAL A 292 -35.65 17.31 -5.55
C VAL A 292 -34.91 18.17 -6.57
N SER A 293 -35.39 18.29 -7.81
CA SER A 293 -34.80 19.23 -8.78
C SER A 293 -34.94 20.69 -8.32
N HIS A 294 -36.09 21.09 -7.77
CA HIS A 294 -36.27 22.43 -7.18
C HIS A 294 -35.40 22.65 -5.92
N ALA A 295 -35.22 21.63 -5.08
CA ALA A 295 -34.32 21.71 -3.93
C ALA A 295 -32.85 21.87 -4.35
N LEU A 296 -32.41 21.12 -5.36
CA LEU A 296 -31.08 21.23 -5.97
C LEU A 296 -30.87 22.59 -6.65
N GLU A 297 -31.88 23.12 -7.35
CA GLU A 297 -31.85 24.45 -7.98
C GLU A 297 -31.72 25.58 -6.96
N LYS A 298 -32.44 25.49 -5.83
CA LYS A 298 -32.26 26.42 -4.71
C LYS A 298 -30.83 26.40 -4.17
N VAL A 299 -30.30 25.21 -3.87
CA VAL A 299 -28.92 25.08 -3.35
C VAL A 299 -27.89 25.55 -4.39
N ALA A 300 -28.10 25.27 -5.69
CA ALA A 300 -27.24 25.77 -6.76
C ALA A 300 -27.15 27.31 -6.75
N GLY A 301 -28.29 28.00 -6.55
CA GLY A 301 -28.33 29.45 -6.38
C GLY A 301 -27.60 29.95 -5.14
N GLU A 302 -27.66 29.21 -4.02
CA GLU A 302 -26.93 29.55 -2.78
C GLU A 302 -25.41 29.38 -2.91
N VAL A 303 -24.93 28.35 -3.62
CA VAL A 303 -23.48 28.08 -3.80
C VAL A 303 -22.88 28.67 -5.08
N GLY A 304 -23.69 29.29 -5.95
CA GLY A 304 -23.25 29.85 -7.23
C GLY A 304 -22.91 28.81 -8.30
N ALA A 305 -23.45 27.59 -8.21
CA ALA A 305 -23.25 26.54 -9.21
C ALA A 305 -24.06 26.81 -10.48
N LYS A 306 -23.48 26.54 -11.65
CA LYS A 306 -24.15 26.71 -12.96
C LYS A 306 -25.06 25.53 -13.31
N SER A 307 -24.84 24.39 -12.67
CA SER A 307 -25.52 23.12 -12.95
C SER A 307 -26.07 22.51 -11.65
N ILE A 308 -27.36 22.16 -11.64
CA ILE A 308 -27.97 21.46 -10.50
C ILE A 308 -27.50 20.00 -10.41
N GLN A 309 -27.04 19.44 -11.54
CA GLN A 309 -26.42 18.13 -11.64
C GLN A 309 -25.06 18.12 -10.92
N ALA A 310 -24.28 19.20 -11.03
CA ALA A 310 -23.05 19.37 -10.25
C ALA A 310 -23.31 19.39 -8.73
N VAL A 311 -24.39 20.04 -8.28
CA VAL A 311 -24.82 20.02 -6.86
C VAL A 311 -25.20 18.60 -6.42
N ALA A 312 -25.91 17.83 -7.24
CA ALA A 312 -26.29 16.44 -6.92
C ALA A 312 -25.07 15.51 -6.81
N ILE A 313 -24.03 15.71 -7.63
CA ILE A 313 -22.76 14.99 -7.54
C ILE A 313 -22.00 15.42 -6.28
N ALA A 314 -21.94 16.73 -6.01
CA ALA A 314 -21.31 17.26 -4.80
C ALA A 314 -21.98 16.76 -3.51
N TYR A 315 -23.31 16.54 -3.51
CA TYR A 315 -24.04 15.96 -2.38
C TYR A 315 -23.47 14.60 -1.97
N VAL A 316 -23.41 13.62 -2.89
CA VAL A 316 -22.88 12.29 -2.54
C VAL A 316 -21.39 12.34 -2.15
N MET A 317 -20.62 13.23 -2.77
CA MET A 317 -19.19 13.39 -2.48
C MET A 317 -18.89 13.97 -1.09
N HIS A 318 -19.78 14.80 -0.51
CA HIS A 318 -19.58 15.36 0.83
C HIS A 318 -20.03 14.43 1.96
N LYS A 319 -20.74 13.34 1.66
CA LYS A 319 -21.30 12.41 2.66
C LYS A 319 -20.28 11.40 3.21
N ALA A 320 -19.16 11.15 2.53
CA ALA A 320 -18.06 10.30 3.00
C ALA A 320 -16.72 10.62 2.27
N PRO A 321 -15.54 10.34 2.88
CA PRO A 321 -14.23 10.71 2.32
C PRO A 321 -13.83 10.00 1.02
N TYR A 322 -14.26 8.75 0.82
CA TYR A 322 -13.85 7.90 -0.30
C TYR A 322 -14.99 7.66 -1.31
N VAL A 323 -15.64 8.74 -1.77
CA VAL A 323 -16.74 8.66 -2.76
C VAL A 323 -16.25 9.09 -4.14
N PHE A 324 -16.48 8.21 -5.12
CA PHE A 324 -16.07 8.37 -6.53
C PHE A 324 -17.29 8.16 -7.44
N PRO A 325 -18.11 9.19 -7.70
CA PRO A 325 -19.35 9.04 -8.47
C PRO A 325 -19.13 8.58 -9.90
N ILE A 326 -19.95 7.63 -10.37
CA ILE A 326 -19.96 7.19 -11.77
C ILE A 326 -20.89 8.11 -12.56
N ILE A 327 -20.32 8.93 -13.45
CA ILE A 327 -21.09 9.79 -14.35
C ILE A 327 -21.14 9.20 -15.75
N GLY A 328 -22.36 8.98 -16.25
CA GLY A 328 -22.61 8.68 -17.65
C GLY A 328 -22.75 9.95 -18.49
N GLY A 329 -22.30 9.93 -19.74
CA GLY A 329 -22.50 11.03 -20.68
C GLY A 329 -22.61 10.55 -22.13
N ARG A 330 -23.10 11.42 -23.02
CA ARG A 330 -23.03 11.27 -24.49
C ARG A 330 -22.45 12.52 -25.19
N LYS A 331 -22.21 13.58 -24.42
CA LYS A 331 -21.88 14.94 -24.84
C LYS A 331 -20.74 15.43 -23.95
N ILE A 332 -19.74 16.11 -24.51
CA ILE A 332 -18.56 16.57 -23.76
C ILE A 332 -18.95 17.69 -22.80
N GLU A 333 -19.93 18.50 -23.19
CA GLU A 333 -20.52 19.60 -22.43
C GLU A 333 -21.07 19.09 -21.10
N HIS A 334 -21.74 17.93 -21.09
CA HIS A 334 -22.26 17.31 -19.87
C HIS A 334 -21.13 16.80 -18.96
N LEU A 335 -20.04 16.27 -19.53
CA LEU A 335 -18.86 15.88 -18.76
C LEU A 335 -18.22 17.09 -18.08
N LEU A 336 -18.05 18.20 -18.79
CA LEU A 336 -17.47 19.43 -18.24
C LEU A 336 -18.38 20.07 -17.18
N ALA A 337 -19.71 20.05 -17.37
CA ALA A 337 -20.67 20.49 -16.35
C ALA A 337 -20.59 19.62 -15.08
N ASN A 338 -20.49 18.30 -15.21
CA ASN A 338 -20.35 17.41 -14.05
C ASN A 338 -19.02 17.61 -13.28
N VAL A 339 -17.95 18.04 -13.95
CA VAL A 339 -16.65 18.36 -13.30
C VAL A 339 -16.74 19.59 -12.37
N GLU A 340 -17.72 20.49 -12.57
CA GLU A 340 -18.01 21.62 -11.68
C GLU A 340 -18.35 21.16 -10.24
N ALA A 341 -18.78 19.92 -10.05
CA ALA A 341 -19.02 19.35 -8.72
C ALA A 341 -17.78 19.40 -7.79
N LEU A 342 -16.58 19.45 -8.38
CA LEU A 342 -15.29 19.56 -7.66
C LEU A 342 -14.99 21.00 -7.19
N ASP A 343 -15.76 21.99 -7.68
CA ASP A 343 -15.70 23.39 -7.27
C ASP A 343 -16.74 23.77 -6.22
N ILE A 344 -17.74 22.92 -5.99
CA ILE A 344 -18.82 23.12 -5.02
C ILE A 344 -18.39 22.61 -3.64
N ALA A 345 -18.65 23.40 -2.60
CA ALA A 345 -18.59 22.99 -1.20
C ALA A 345 -19.97 23.20 -0.57
N LEU A 346 -20.58 22.14 -0.02
CA LEU A 346 -21.90 22.20 0.60
C LEU A 346 -21.76 22.32 2.12
N SER A 347 -22.56 23.20 2.73
CA SER A 347 -22.63 23.28 4.20
C SER A 347 -23.43 22.10 4.79
N PRO A 348 -23.24 21.76 6.08
CA PRO A 348 -24.07 20.76 6.77
C PRO A 348 -25.57 21.07 6.70
N GLU A 349 -25.95 22.35 6.74
CA GLU A 349 -27.33 22.81 6.65
C GLU A 349 -27.90 22.61 5.23
N GLN A 350 -27.09 22.81 4.19
CA GLN A 350 -27.49 22.57 2.80
C GLN A 350 -27.66 21.07 2.50
N ILE A 351 -26.76 20.24 3.05
CA ILE A 351 -26.89 18.78 3.01
C ILE A 351 -28.18 18.35 3.72
N ALA A 352 -28.43 18.83 4.95
CA ALA A 352 -29.64 18.54 5.70
C ALA A 352 -30.93 19.03 5.00
N PHE A 353 -30.88 20.17 4.30
CA PHE A 353 -31.99 20.68 3.48
C PHE A 353 -32.32 19.73 2.31
N LEU A 354 -31.30 19.31 1.55
CA LEU A 354 -31.49 18.34 0.46
C LEU A 354 -32.07 17.01 1.01
N GLU A 355 -31.50 16.51 2.10
CA GLU A 355 -31.96 15.29 2.79
C GLU A 355 -33.41 15.37 3.30
N GLY A 356 -33.85 16.55 3.74
CA GLY A 356 -35.21 16.79 4.22
C GLY A 356 -36.27 16.93 3.11
N THR A 357 -35.87 16.90 1.84
CA THR A 357 -36.80 17.05 0.70
C THR A 357 -37.76 15.86 0.57
N LEU A 358 -37.31 14.66 0.96
CA LEU A 358 -38.09 13.43 0.96
C LEU A 358 -37.89 12.69 2.28
N PRO A 359 -38.93 12.01 2.82
CA PRO A 359 -38.79 11.26 4.06
C PRO A 359 -37.84 10.07 3.87
N PHE A 360 -36.86 9.95 4.76
CA PHE A 360 -35.95 8.81 4.83
C PHE A 360 -36.08 8.12 6.19
N ASP A 361 -36.58 6.89 6.19
CA ASP A 361 -36.51 5.99 7.34
C ASP A 361 -35.12 5.32 7.34
N VAL A 362 -34.40 5.35 8.47
CA VAL A 362 -33.13 4.62 8.63
C VAL A 362 -33.35 3.13 8.94
N GLY A 363 -34.54 2.75 9.42
CA GLY A 363 -34.90 1.40 9.80
C GLY A 363 -34.45 1.01 11.22
N PHE A 364 -34.95 -0.12 11.72
CA PHE A 364 -34.48 -0.73 12.97
C PHE A 364 -33.20 -1.55 12.71
N PRO A 365 -32.16 -1.49 13.59
CA PRO A 365 -32.14 -0.84 14.91
C PRO A 365 -31.75 0.65 14.90
N GLY A 366 -31.42 1.25 13.75
CA GLY A 366 -30.99 2.65 13.66
C GLY A 366 -31.96 3.67 14.29
N VAL A 367 -33.27 3.48 14.15
CA VAL A 367 -34.30 4.31 14.80
C VAL A 367 -34.35 4.17 16.34
N PHE A 368 -33.72 3.13 16.90
CA PHE A 368 -33.73 2.85 18.35
C PHE A 368 -32.39 3.16 19.03
N ILE A 369 -31.27 2.78 18.42
CA ILE A 369 -29.91 2.96 18.98
C ILE A 369 -29.05 4.00 18.23
N GLY A 370 -29.60 4.65 17.21
CA GLY A 370 -28.88 5.54 16.31
C GLY A 370 -28.10 4.81 15.21
N ASP A 371 -27.72 5.55 14.18
CA ASP A 371 -26.85 5.14 13.06
C ASP A 371 -25.35 5.10 13.43
N GLY A 372 -25.05 5.33 14.72
CA GLY A 372 -23.71 5.47 15.24
C GLY A 372 -23.00 6.76 14.86
N THR A 373 -23.61 7.76 14.19
CA THR A 373 -22.97 9.07 13.93
C THR A 373 -23.28 10.11 15.01
N SER A 374 -24.37 9.91 15.74
CA SER A 374 -24.82 10.74 16.87
C SER A 374 -24.68 10.01 18.22
N GLN A 375 -24.84 10.73 19.34
CA GLN A 375 -24.91 10.09 20.67
C GLN A 375 -26.25 9.38 20.84
N GLN A 376 -26.21 8.16 21.36
CA GLN A 376 -27.43 7.37 21.59
C GLN A 376 -28.30 8.03 22.65
N PHE A 377 -29.62 7.96 22.49
CA PHE A 377 -30.59 8.46 23.48
C PHE A 377 -30.32 7.92 24.90
N LEU A 378 -29.99 6.63 25.00
CA LEU A 378 -29.59 5.98 26.25
C LEU A 378 -28.32 6.62 26.86
N SER A 379 -27.29 6.93 26.05
CA SER A 379 -26.08 7.60 26.52
C SER A 379 -26.37 9.03 26.99
N ILE A 380 -27.18 9.79 26.25
CA ILE A 380 -27.57 11.17 26.63
C ILE A 380 -28.28 11.17 27.99
N SER A 381 -29.11 10.16 28.28
CA SER A 381 -29.78 10.02 29.57
C SER A 381 -28.84 9.69 30.75
N ALA A 382 -27.63 9.19 30.47
CA ALA A 382 -26.63 8.80 31.47
C ALA A 382 -25.57 9.89 31.74
N GLY A 383 -25.50 10.95 30.92
CA GLY A 383 -24.62 12.11 31.15
C GLY A 383 -24.16 12.80 29.87
N ILE A 384 -23.46 13.94 30.03
CA ILE A 384 -22.79 14.60 28.90
C ILE A 384 -21.49 13.86 28.62
N PHE A 385 -21.52 12.97 27.64
CA PHE A 385 -20.31 12.39 27.08
C PHE A 385 -19.66 13.42 26.14
N VAL A 386 -18.34 13.61 26.21
CA VAL A 386 -17.61 14.29 25.14
C VAL A 386 -17.43 13.25 24.03
N PRO A 387 -17.89 13.50 22.79
CA PRO A 387 -17.58 12.60 21.68
C PRO A 387 -16.06 12.49 21.53
N GLN A 388 -15.53 11.26 21.59
CA GLN A 388 -14.18 11.01 21.06
C GLN A 388 -14.17 11.51 19.61
N PRO A 389 -13.27 12.43 19.22
CA PRO A 389 -13.16 12.85 17.84
C PRO A 389 -12.75 11.63 17.03
N ARG A 390 -13.72 11.03 16.33
CA ARG A 390 -13.42 10.03 15.31
C ARG A 390 -12.55 10.71 14.26
N LEU A 391 -11.61 9.96 13.70
CA LEU A 391 -10.78 10.39 12.58
C LEU A 391 -11.69 11.09 11.56
N GLN A 392 -11.59 12.42 11.50
CA GLN A 392 -12.38 13.19 10.55
C GLN A 392 -11.91 12.83 9.14
N PRO A 393 -12.78 13.02 8.12
CA PRO A 393 -12.33 13.00 6.74
C PRO A 393 -11.03 13.78 6.61
N ILE A 394 -9.99 13.16 6.06
CA ILE A 394 -8.80 13.89 5.61
C ILE A 394 -9.25 14.71 4.40
N HIS A 395 -9.81 15.89 4.68
CA HIS A 395 -9.94 16.91 3.66
C HIS A 395 -8.54 17.18 3.16
N SER A 396 -8.34 17.04 1.84
CA SER A 396 -7.09 17.32 1.17
C SER A 396 -6.82 18.84 1.16
N SER A 397 -6.52 19.40 2.32
CA SER A 397 -6.02 20.77 2.44
C SER A 397 -4.60 20.77 1.88
N SER A 398 -4.48 21.18 0.62
CA SER A 398 -3.22 21.36 -0.09
C SER A 398 -2.45 22.57 0.45
N HIS A 399 -1.97 22.46 1.69
CA HIS A 399 -0.98 23.34 2.26
C HIS A 399 0.03 22.50 3.04
N PRO A 400 1.34 22.57 2.73
CA PRO A 400 2.33 22.12 3.67
C PRO A 400 2.21 23.00 4.90
N SER A 401 1.83 22.41 6.04
CA SER A 401 1.96 23.07 7.33
C SER A 401 3.44 23.26 7.60
N ASN A 402 3.99 24.41 7.22
CA ASN A 402 5.33 24.83 7.64
C ASN A 402 5.42 24.66 9.16
N PRO A 403 6.56 24.17 9.70
CA PRO A 403 6.74 24.12 11.14
C PRO A 403 6.52 25.53 11.72
N PRO A 404 5.85 25.65 12.88
CA PRO A 404 5.47 26.95 13.43
C PRO A 404 6.70 27.83 13.58
N THR A 405 6.72 28.96 12.88
CA THR A 405 7.80 29.94 13.02
C THR A 405 7.83 30.47 14.45
N HIS A 406 9.02 30.87 14.90
CA HIS A 406 9.28 31.37 16.26
C HIS A 406 8.28 32.46 16.72
N ASP A 407 7.81 33.29 15.78
CA ASP A 407 6.78 34.33 15.99
C ASP A 407 5.39 33.78 16.38
N SER A 408 4.99 32.61 15.88
CA SER A 408 3.69 31.99 16.23
C SER A 408 3.69 31.43 17.66
N LEU A 409 4.84 30.90 18.10
CA LEU A 409 5.09 30.51 19.49
C LEU A 409 5.09 31.74 20.40
N LEU A 410 5.75 32.83 20.01
CA LEU A 410 5.72 34.10 20.76
C LEU A 410 4.32 34.71 20.88
N LYS A 411 3.48 34.65 19.83
CA LYS A 411 2.07 35.10 19.91
C LYS A 411 1.22 34.21 20.83
N THR A 412 1.46 32.90 20.84
CA THR A 412 0.78 31.97 21.76
C THR A 412 1.21 32.20 23.20
N ILE A 413 2.48 32.50 23.45
CA ILE A 413 3.03 32.88 24.76
C ILE A 413 2.51 34.26 25.20
N GLN A 414 2.37 35.24 24.29
CA GLN A 414 1.76 36.53 24.59
C GLN A 414 0.27 36.42 24.93
N ALA A 415 -0.49 35.54 24.25
CA ALA A 415 -1.87 35.25 24.62
C ALA A 415 -1.98 34.65 26.04
N PHE A 416 -1.05 33.76 26.41
CA PHE A 416 -0.97 33.25 27.79
C PHE A 416 -0.58 34.33 28.81
N LYS A 417 0.30 35.26 28.45
CA LYS A 417 0.78 36.34 29.34
C LYS A 417 -0.32 37.38 29.65
N ILE A 418 -1.18 37.69 28.68
CA ILE A 418 -2.34 38.59 28.84
C ILE A 418 -3.37 38.02 29.84
N CYS A 419 -3.47 36.70 30.00
CA CYS A 419 -4.35 36.08 31.00
C CYS A 419 -3.77 36.08 32.44
N THR A 420 -2.46 36.26 32.62
CA THR A 420 -1.81 36.25 33.94
C THR A 420 -1.61 37.63 34.58
N GLU A 421 -1.65 38.72 33.81
CA GLU A 421 -1.41 40.08 34.34
C GLU A 421 -2.64 40.72 35.04
N ARG A 422 -3.74 39.98 35.24
CA ARG A 422 -4.95 40.44 35.96
C ARG A 422 -5.11 39.96 37.41
N ARG A 423 -4.11 39.28 37.99
CA ARG A 423 -4.02 39.04 39.44
C ARG A 423 -2.58 39.26 39.90
N GLY A 424 -2.32 40.41 40.51
CA GLY A 424 -0.97 40.77 40.95
C GLY A 424 -0.46 39.90 42.10
N ALA A 425 0.69 39.27 41.91
CA ALA A 425 1.57 38.76 42.95
C ALA A 425 3.02 38.64 42.43
N ASP A 426 3.98 38.82 43.34
CA ASP A 426 5.42 38.97 43.14
C ASP A 426 6.15 37.65 42.75
N PRO A 427 7.07 37.63 41.75
CA PRO A 427 7.75 36.41 41.32
C PRO A 427 8.96 36.03 42.20
N ALA A 428 8.72 35.37 43.34
CA ALA A 428 9.77 34.75 44.15
C ALA A 428 9.38 33.36 44.69
N GLY A 429 10.17 32.34 44.31
CA GLY A 429 10.20 31.03 45.00
C GLY A 429 9.30 29.92 44.43
N PHE A 430 9.69 29.31 43.31
CA PHE A 430 9.05 28.09 42.82
C PHE A 430 9.51 26.86 43.63
N LYS A 431 8.66 26.36 44.53
CA LYS A 431 8.78 25.02 45.13
C LYS A 431 7.41 24.34 45.16
N LEU A 432 7.29 23.19 44.49
CA LEU A 432 6.17 22.26 44.66
C LEU A 432 6.21 21.68 46.09
N PRO A 433 5.04 21.43 46.71
CA PRO A 433 4.45 20.09 46.58
C PRO A 433 2.92 20.04 46.47
N PHE A 434 2.43 18.85 46.08
CA PHE A 434 1.01 18.48 46.01
C PHE A 434 0.21 18.72 47.30
N LYS A 435 -1.07 19.15 47.16
CA LYS A 435 -2.22 18.47 47.79
C LYS A 435 -3.57 18.92 47.20
N SER A 436 -4.51 17.98 47.19
CA SER A 436 -5.87 18.07 46.66
C SER A 436 -6.84 18.85 47.56
N ALA A 437 -7.76 19.63 46.97
CA ALA A 437 -8.99 20.12 47.60
C ALA A 437 -10.08 20.38 46.51
N PRO A 438 -11.38 20.31 46.84
CA PRO A 438 -12.45 20.14 45.84
C PRO A 438 -13.03 21.46 45.30
N VAL A 439 -13.60 21.42 44.10
CA VAL A 439 -14.45 22.50 43.57
C VAL A 439 -15.90 22.24 43.95
N VAL A 440 -16.46 23.16 44.74
CA VAL A 440 -17.90 23.26 45.00
C VAL A 440 -18.56 23.92 43.78
N VAL A 441 -19.61 23.30 43.24
CA VAL A 441 -20.45 23.93 42.21
C VAL A 441 -21.63 24.62 42.90
N GLU A 442 -21.69 25.93 42.77
CA GLU A 442 -22.72 26.78 43.36
C GLU A 442 -23.94 26.86 42.42
N LEU A 443 -25.10 26.43 42.90
CA LEU A 443 -26.36 26.47 42.15
C LEU A 443 -27.13 27.77 42.43
N ALA A 444 -27.40 28.55 41.38
CA ALA A 444 -28.37 29.65 41.39
C ALA A 444 -29.69 29.22 40.70
N PRO A 445 -30.86 29.78 41.08
CA PRO A 445 -31.99 28.88 41.36
C PRO A 445 -33.28 29.10 40.56
N LYS A 446 -34.13 28.05 40.58
CA LYS A 446 -35.60 28.05 40.48
C LYS A 446 -36.25 28.74 39.27
N ASN A 447 -36.72 27.91 38.34
CA ASN A 447 -38.16 27.81 38.05
C ASN A 447 -38.48 26.55 37.23
N GLN A 448 -38.84 25.45 37.92
CA GLN A 448 -39.86 24.46 37.52
C GLN A 448 -39.89 23.29 38.53
N GLN A 449 -40.60 23.50 39.65
CA GLN A 449 -41.18 22.41 40.42
C GLN A 449 -42.70 22.61 40.44
N ALA A 450 -43.37 21.95 39.50
CA ALA A 450 -44.79 21.64 39.54
C ALA A 450 -44.92 20.16 39.12
N ALA A 451 -44.46 19.29 40.00
CA ALA A 451 -44.44 17.85 39.77
C ALA A 451 -45.78 17.21 40.17
N PHE A 452 -46.14 16.13 39.46
CA PHE A 452 -46.87 14.98 40.00
C PHE A 452 -48.12 15.24 40.86
N GLN A 453 -49.29 15.33 40.21
CA GLN A 453 -50.54 14.86 40.84
C GLN A 453 -51.61 14.43 39.80
N LYS A 454 -51.40 13.30 39.12
CA LYS A 454 -52.50 12.37 38.78
C LYS A 454 -51.98 11.03 38.27
N GLN A 455 -52.24 9.99 39.05
CA GLN A 455 -52.13 8.58 38.67
C GLN A 455 -53.55 8.00 38.79
N THR A 456 -54.10 7.48 37.70
CA THR A 456 -55.18 6.47 37.59
C THR A 456 -55.67 6.47 36.14
N ASP A 457 -55.23 5.47 35.37
CA ASP A 457 -56.15 4.48 34.76
C ASP A 457 -55.39 3.62 33.74
N LEU A 458 -55.43 2.31 34.04
CA LEU A 458 -55.14 1.11 33.23
C LEU A 458 -54.38 0.11 34.12
N GLY A 459 -55.13 -0.49 35.05
CA GLY A 459 -54.62 -1.56 35.89
C GLY A 459 -54.44 -2.85 35.09
N LEU A 460 -53.32 -3.53 35.31
CA LEU A 460 -53.13 -4.97 35.15
C LEU A 460 -51.99 -5.37 36.09
N ASP A 461 -52.31 -6.20 37.08
CA ASP A 461 -51.38 -6.63 38.12
C ASP A 461 -50.34 -7.63 37.58
N PHE A 462 -49.11 -7.56 38.10
CA PHE A 462 -48.28 -8.76 38.34
C PHE A 462 -47.39 -8.56 39.56
N GLU A 463 -47.31 -9.59 40.41
CA GLU A 463 -46.67 -9.56 41.73
C GLU A 463 -45.14 -9.40 41.66
N ILE A 464 -44.58 -8.60 42.57
CA ILE A 464 -43.15 -8.58 42.88
C ILE A 464 -42.91 -9.47 44.10
N ALA A 465 -42.19 -10.57 43.92
CA ALA A 465 -41.64 -11.38 45.01
C ALA A 465 -40.15 -11.06 45.19
N GLU A 466 -39.76 -10.61 46.38
CA GLU A 466 -38.40 -10.21 46.71
C GLU A 466 -37.41 -11.39 46.77
N ARG A 467 -36.19 -11.15 46.25
CA ARG A 467 -34.86 -11.68 46.67
C ARG A 467 -33.86 -11.04 45.68
N GLY A 468 -32.85 -10.28 46.07
CA GLY A 468 -32.10 -10.26 47.33
C GLY A 468 -30.61 -10.27 46.94
N TYR A 469 -30.04 -9.09 46.70
CA TYR A 469 -28.65 -8.96 46.24
C TYR A 469 -27.65 -9.40 47.32
N GLY A 470 -26.70 -10.25 46.93
CA GLY A 470 -25.55 -10.64 47.75
C GLY A 470 -24.29 -10.69 46.89
N TYR A 471 -23.28 -9.91 47.26
CA TYR A 471 -21.96 -9.89 46.60
C TYR A 471 -21.22 -11.22 46.78
N LEU A 472 -20.49 -11.66 45.74
CA LEU A 472 -19.32 -12.53 45.88
C LEU A 472 -18.24 -12.15 44.86
N GLN A 473 -17.03 -11.90 45.34
CA GLN A 473 -15.84 -11.67 44.52
C GLN A 473 -15.09 -13.00 44.29
N SER A 474 -15.02 -13.43 43.03
CA SER A 474 -13.97 -14.29 42.44
C SER A 474 -14.45 -14.64 41.02
N GLY A 475 -13.72 -14.45 39.94
CA GLY A 475 -12.26 -14.51 39.83
C GLY A 475 -11.84 -15.82 39.17
N GLU A 476 -12.38 -16.15 38.00
CA GLU A 476 -11.83 -17.16 37.07
C GLU A 476 -12.43 -16.97 35.66
N PHE A 477 -11.61 -17.16 34.62
CA PHE A 477 -12.01 -17.01 33.22
C PHE A 477 -12.57 -18.35 32.68
N LEU A 478 -13.79 -18.34 32.14
CA LEU A 478 -14.34 -19.50 31.45
C LEU A 478 -13.99 -19.44 29.95
N VAL A 479 -13.10 -20.33 29.50
CA VAL A 479 -12.86 -20.57 28.07
C VAL A 479 -13.97 -21.49 27.54
N VAL A 480 -14.82 -20.97 26.65
CA VAL A 480 -15.81 -21.77 25.92
C VAL A 480 -15.19 -22.19 24.58
N THR A 481 -14.97 -23.49 24.39
CA THR A 481 -14.70 -24.07 23.06
C THR A 481 -15.97 -24.70 22.49
N SER A 482 -16.18 -24.54 21.19
CA SER A 482 -17.39 -24.95 20.48
C SER A 482 -17.09 -25.98 19.38
N ASP A 483 -17.62 -27.20 19.51
CA ASP A 483 -18.09 -28.04 18.39
C ASP A 483 -18.97 -29.19 18.92
N PRO A 484 -20.27 -29.25 18.59
CA PRO A 484 -21.08 -30.45 18.69
C PRO A 484 -21.42 -31.01 17.29
N ARG A 485 -20.77 -32.11 16.90
CA ARG A 485 -21.17 -32.93 15.75
C ARG A 485 -21.92 -34.21 16.15
N PRO A 486 -22.78 -34.76 15.26
CA PRO A 486 -24.02 -35.40 15.69
C PRO A 486 -23.95 -36.89 16.00
N SER A 487 -25.05 -37.36 16.58
CA SER A 487 -25.34 -38.72 17.04
C SER A 487 -25.23 -39.83 15.99
N SER A 488 -24.71 -40.99 16.41
CA SER A 488 -25.41 -42.28 16.22
C SER A 488 -24.95 -43.30 17.28
N SER A 489 -25.83 -44.22 17.65
CA SER A 489 -25.63 -45.14 18.78
C SER A 489 -26.08 -46.57 18.47
N SER A 490 -25.19 -47.56 18.65
CA SER A 490 -25.53 -48.92 19.16
C SER A 490 -24.33 -49.88 19.24
N ARG A 491 -23.70 -49.95 20.43
CA ARG A 491 -23.39 -51.13 21.28
C ARG A 491 -23.52 -52.58 20.72
N PRO A 492 -22.93 -53.62 21.41
CA PRO A 492 -21.69 -53.67 22.23
C PRO A 492 -20.94 -55.05 22.16
N SER A 493 -20.12 -55.34 23.18
CA SER A 493 -19.45 -56.61 23.58
C SER A 493 -18.05 -56.87 22.95
N ASP A 494 -17.02 -57.30 23.68
CA ASP A 494 -16.94 -57.61 25.12
C ASP A 494 -15.52 -57.48 25.72
N GLN A 495 -15.44 -57.53 27.06
CA GLN A 495 -14.24 -57.74 27.91
C GLN A 495 -13.16 -56.63 28.07
N GLN A 496 -13.21 -56.02 29.26
CA GLN A 496 -12.08 -55.45 30.03
C GLN A 496 -11.40 -56.59 30.86
N PRO A 497 -10.31 -56.35 31.66
CA PRO A 497 -9.42 -55.18 31.76
C PRO A 497 -7.90 -55.50 31.82
N SER A 498 -7.02 -54.53 31.52
CA SER A 498 -5.93 -54.14 32.44
C SER A 498 -5.17 -52.87 31.99
N LYS A 499 -4.62 -52.15 32.97
CA LYS A 499 -3.99 -50.82 32.86
C LYS A 499 -2.72 -50.81 31.98
N LEU A 500 -2.60 -49.84 31.06
CA LEU A 500 -1.29 -49.34 30.62
C LEU A 500 -1.30 -47.80 30.43
N ARG A 501 -0.21 -47.14 30.81
CA ARG A 501 -0.03 -45.68 30.63
C ARG A 501 0.23 -45.37 29.15
N VAL A 502 -0.51 -44.43 28.57
CA VAL A 502 -0.23 -43.88 27.23
C VAL A 502 0.46 -42.52 27.38
N LYS A 503 1.63 -42.37 26.78
CA LYS A 503 2.22 -41.05 26.46
C LYS A 503 1.63 -40.58 25.12
N PRO A 504 1.30 -39.30 24.93
CA PRO A 504 0.91 -38.81 23.61
C PRO A 504 2.09 -38.95 22.64
N ALA A 505 1.90 -39.73 21.58
CA ALA A 505 2.84 -39.82 20.47
C ALA A 505 2.56 -38.69 19.48
N LEU A 506 3.62 -38.02 19.05
CA LEU A 506 3.56 -37.02 17.97
C LEU A 506 3.28 -37.77 16.66
N ILE A 507 2.14 -37.52 16.01
CA ILE A 507 1.87 -38.08 14.68
C ILE A 507 2.57 -37.19 13.65
N THR A 508 3.80 -37.56 13.28
CA THR A 508 4.48 -37.00 12.11
C THR A 508 3.95 -37.71 10.86
N VAL A 509 3.19 -37.00 10.03
CA VAL A 509 2.83 -37.49 8.70
C VAL A 509 4.05 -37.37 7.80
N VAL A 510 4.73 -38.49 7.57
CA VAL A 510 5.80 -38.59 6.56
C VAL A 510 5.15 -38.90 5.22
N VAL A 511 5.23 -37.97 4.28
CA VAL A 511 4.88 -38.25 2.88
C VAL A 511 6.03 -39.08 2.28
N VAL A 512 5.80 -40.37 2.12
CA VAL A 512 6.70 -41.26 1.39
C VAL A 512 6.38 -41.16 -0.09
N VAL A 513 7.33 -40.66 -0.88
CA VAL A 513 7.29 -40.76 -2.34
C VAL A 513 8.02 -42.04 -2.73
N GLU A 514 7.29 -43.07 -3.14
CA GLU A 514 7.87 -44.30 -3.68
C GLU A 514 8.27 -44.11 -5.16
N PRO A 515 9.53 -44.43 -5.55
CA PRO A 515 9.90 -44.57 -6.95
C PRO A 515 9.43 -45.92 -7.51
N SER A 516 8.91 -45.94 -8.73
CA SER A 516 8.50 -47.15 -9.43
C SER A 516 9.70 -47.93 -10.01
N ASP A 517 9.85 -49.20 -9.65
CA ASP A 517 10.85 -50.11 -10.22
C ASP A 517 10.48 -50.62 -11.62
N GLN A 518 11.38 -50.48 -12.61
CA GLN A 518 11.54 -51.43 -13.72
C GLN A 518 13.01 -51.59 -14.17
N GLN A 519 13.65 -52.66 -13.66
CA GLN A 519 14.63 -53.57 -14.27
C GLN A 519 15.82 -53.09 -15.17
N SER A 520 17.00 -53.67 -14.85
CA SER A 520 18.11 -54.04 -15.76
C SER A 520 19.04 -52.93 -16.31
N THR A 521 20.38 -53.04 -16.34
CA THR A 521 21.34 -54.09 -15.87
C THR A 521 22.78 -53.52 -15.70
N ARG A 522 23.60 -54.13 -14.81
CA ARG A 522 25.09 -54.19 -14.77
C ARG A 522 25.93 -52.90 -14.61
N GLY A 523 26.79 -52.86 -13.57
CA GLY A 523 27.97 -51.96 -13.55
C GLY A 523 28.57 -51.59 -12.18
N GLU A 524 29.03 -52.54 -11.36
CA GLU A 524 30.00 -52.28 -10.25
C GLU A 524 31.44 -52.09 -10.80
N PRO A 525 32.49 -51.72 -10.02
CA PRO A 525 32.59 -51.37 -8.59
C PRO A 525 33.24 -49.97 -8.37
N THR A 526 33.75 -49.46 -7.22
CA THR A 526 33.92 -49.89 -5.81
C THR A 526 34.06 -48.64 -4.91
N LEU A 527 33.76 -48.72 -3.60
CA LEU A 527 34.72 -48.46 -2.49
C LEU A 527 34.04 -48.54 -1.10
N THR A 528 34.60 -49.38 -0.22
CA THR A 528 34.09 -49.64 1.14
C THR A 528 34.72 -48.75 2.23
N PRO A 529 34.07 -48.57 3.40
CA PRO A 529 34.44 -47.57 4.39
C PRO A 529 35.23 -48.10 5.61
N SER A 530 35.83 -47.17 6.37
CA SER A 530 36.27 -47.34 7.76
C SER A 530 36.26 -45.97 8.45
N SER A 531 35.92 -45.78 9.73
CA SER A 531 35.35 -46.69 10.75
C SER A 531 34.73 -45.88 11.90
N SER A 532 33.80 -46.50 12.65
CA SER A 532 33.40 -46.29 14.07
C SER A 532 34.31 -45.40 14.96
N SER A 533 33.89 -44.70 16.02
CA SER A 533 32.59 -44.49 16.73
C SER A 533 32.88 -43.48 17.89
N SER A 534 31.97 -42.70 18.47
CA SER A 534 30.93 -43.17 19.40
C SER A 534 30.21 -41.99 20.09
N SER A 535 28.93 -42.20 20.43
CA SER A 535 28.11 -41.54 21.47
C SER A 535 28.50 -40.17 22.10
N ARG A 536 27.54 -39.24 22.07
CA ARG A 536 27.07 -38.56 23.29
C ARG A 536 25.60 -38.12 23.17
N GLN A 537 24.84 -38.30 24.26
CA GLN A 537 23.45 -37.85 24.40
C GLN A 537 23.40 -36.41 24.97
N GLY A 538 22.28 -35.72 24.71
CA GLY A 538 22.05 -34.31 25.04
C GLY A 538 22.40 -33.41 23.85
N THR A 539 21.56 -32.48 23.39
CA THR A 539 20.44 -31.79 24.06
C THR A 539 19.32 -31.49 23.04
N ASN A 540 18.10 -32.01 23.24
CA ASN A 540 17.01 -31.88 22.26
C ASN A 540 15.83 -31.00 22.75
N GLN A 541 16.12 -29.94 23.51
CA GLN A 541 15.10 -29.09 24.13
C GLN A 541 15.43 -27.59 24.13
N GLN A 542 16.34 -27.15 23.26
CA GLN A 542 16.79 -25.74 23.18
C GLN A 542 16.91 -25.20 21.74
N LEU A 543 16.36 -25.93 20.75
CA LEU A 543 16.51 -25.65 19.32
C LEU A 543 15.28 -24.99 18.64
N SER A 544 14.17 -24.79 19.35
CA SER A 544 12.88 -24.42 18.73
C SER A 544 12.46 -22.95 18.86
N LYS A 545 13.39 -22.00 19.11
CA LYS A 545 13.08 -20.55 19.20
C LYS A 545 14.06 -19.60 18.51
N THR A 546 15.04 -20.12 17.77
CA THR A 546 16.05 -19.28 17.06
C THR A 546 16.16 -19.62 15.57
N VAL A 547 15.70 -20.80 15.14
CA VAL A 547 15.97 -21.37 13.81
C VAL A 547 15.21 -20.67 12.67
N GLU A 548 14.00 -20.18 12.89
CA GLU A 548 13.19 -19.56 11.82
C GLU A 548 13.71 -18.21 11.33
N ALA A 549 14.26 -17.37 12.23
CA ALA A 549 14.90 -16.12 11.84
C ALA A 549 16.27 -16.35 11.19
N ASP A 550 17.01 -17.35 11.67
CA ASP A 550 18.30 -17.72 11.08
C ASP A 550 18.15 -18.23 9.64
N LEU A 551 17.12 -19.04 9.35
CA LEU A 551 16.88 -19.66 8.03
C LEU A 551 16.81 -18.65 6.87
N HIS A 552 16.07 -17.55 7.00
CA HIS A 552 15.99 -16.53 5.93
C HIS A 552 17.33 -15.83 5.67
N ALA A 553 18.07 -15.51 6.73
CA ALA A 553 19.44 -15.01 6.58
C ALA A 553 20.42 -16.11 6.11
N PHE A 554 20.09 -17.41 6.26
CA PHE A 554 20.92 -18.55 5.85
C PHE A 554 20.91 -18.79 4.33
N GLU A 555 19.86 -18.35 3.64
CA GLU A 555 19.77 -18.43 2.17
C GLU A 555 20.59 -17.32 1.49
N PHE A 556 20.53 -16.09 2.01
CA PHE A 556 21.36 -14.98 1.51
C PHE A 556 22.87 -15.20 1.77
N ARG A 557 23.22 -15.89 2.87
CA ARG A 557 24.58 -16.34 3.30
C ARG A 557 25.36 -17.22 2.29
N ARG A 558 24.83 -17.49 1.10
CA ARG A 558 25.44 -18.36 0.08
C ARG A 558 25.86 -17.63 -1.20
N LEU A 559 25.66 -16.32 -1.28
CA LEU A 559 25.89 -15.53 -2.49
C LEU A 559 27.34 -15.01 -2.63
N GLY A 560 28.18 -15.09 -1.58
CA GLY A 560 29.61 -14.77 -1.66
C GLY A 560 30.49 -15.90 -2.19
N ARG A 561 31.58 -15.55 -2.89
CA ARG A 561 32.49 -16.50 -3.53
C ARG A 561 33.28 -17.33 -2.50
N LYS A 562 33.21 -18.66 -2.59
CA LYS A 562 34.16 -19.56 -1.90
C LYS A 562 35.56 -19.44 -2.50
N ARG A 563 36.41 -18.64 -1.85
CA ARG A 563 37.82 -18.99 -1.62
C ARG A 563 38.04 -18.82 -0.12
N ASP A 564 38.43 -19.91 0.54
CA ASP A 564 38.88 -19.93 1.94
C ASP A 564 37.83 -19.59 3.03
N GLY A 565 36.53 -19.57 2.68
CA GLY A 565 35.45 -19.87 3.64
C GLY A 565 34.74 -18.68 4.31
N TRP A 566 34.94 -17.44 3.85
CA TRP A 566 34.32 -16.26 4.47
C TRP A 566 33.45 -15.45 3.50
N ASP A 567 32.20 -15.24 3.88
CA ASP A 567 31.15 -14.55 3.12
C ASP A 567 31.30 -13.02 3.23
N ARG A 568 32.35 -12.46 2.61
CA ARG A 568 32.65 -11.03 2.55
C ARG A 568 32.34 -10.49 1.16
N SER A 569 31.43 -9.51 1.04
CA SER A 569 31.11 -8.86 -0.24
C SER A 569 30.83 -7.36 -0.08
N ALA A 570 31.09 -6.61 -1.15
CA ALA A 570 30.65 -5.23 -1.33
C ALA A 570 29.78 -5.16 -2.59
N HIS A 571 28.64 -4.49 -2.49
CA HIS A 571 27.61 -4.45 -3.53
C HIS A 571 27.84 -3.25 -4.46
N LEU A 572 27.75 -3.44 -5.78
CA LEU A 572 27.95 -2.34 -6.73
C LEU A 572 26.66 -1.53 -6.92
N GLY A 573 26.66 -0.27 -6.49
CA GLY A 573 25.58 0.68 -6.68
C GLY A 573 25.60 1.34 -8.06
N ALA A 574 24.57 1.08 -8.86
CA ALA A 574 24.46 1.46 -10.27
C ALA A 574 23.84 2.84 -10.53
N ALA A 575 23.60 3.67 -9.51
CA ALA A 575 23.05 5.03 -9.70
C ALA A 575 23.91 5.95 -10.60
N ASN A 576 25.20 5.63 -10.77
CA ASN A 576 26.09 6.32 -11.73
C ASN A 576 26.10 5.68 -13.13
N ILE A 577 25.62 4.43 -13.29
CA ILE A 577 25.59 3.69 -14.56
C ILE A 577 24.40 4.18 -15.38
N GLY A 578 24.68 4.77 -16.54
CA GLY A 578 23.71 5.47 -17.39
C GLY A 578 24.20 6.86 -17.79
N ASP A 579 23.44 7.56 -18.63
CA ASP A 579 23.93 8.71 -19.41
C ASP A 579 23.02 9.97 -19.34
N LYS A 580 22.12 10.07 -18.35
CA LYS A 580 21.04 11.09 -18.33
C LYS A 580 21.19 12.19 -17.28
N TRP A 581 21.82 11.91 -16.13
CA TRP A 581 21.85 12.85 -14.99
C TRP A 581 23.10 13.74 -14.91
N ALA A 582 23.95 13.77 -15.94
CA ALA A 582 25.18 14.57 -15.95
C ALA A 582 24.90 16.07 -15.71
N SER A 583 23.88 16.62 -16.37
CA SER A 583 23.40 18.00 -16.19
C SER A 583 22.77 18.27 -14.83
N MET A 584 22.40 17.23 -14.08
CA MET A 584 21.77 17.30 -12.76
C MET A 584 22.77 17.19 -11.60
N GLY A 585 24.08 17.19 -11.88
CA GLY A 585 25.13 17.18 -10.84
C GLY A 585 25.49 15.79 -10.29
N TRP A 586 25.09 14.70 -10.95
CA TRP A 586 25.51 13.34 -10.59
C TRP A 586 26.85 12.92 -11.20
N GLY A 587 27.38 13.71 -12.14
CA GLY A 587 28.50 13.36 -12.99
C GLY A 587 28.06 12.58 -14.23
N ALA A 588 28.97 12.45 -15.20
CA ALA A 588 28.72 11.73 -16.45
C ALA A 588 29.38 10.34 -16.44
N MET A 589 28.68 9.39 -17.07
CA MET A 589 29.21 8.16 -17.63
C MET A 589 28.55 7.96 -19.01
N ASP A 590 29.13 7.10 -19.82
CA ASP A 590 28.54 6.60 -21.06
C ASP A 590 28.40 5.07 -20.99
N LYS A 591 27.89 4.44 -22.06
CA LYS A 591 27.72 2.98 -22.10
C LYS A 591 29.07 2.24 -22.01
N GLU A 592 30.10 2.72 -22.70
CA GLU A 592 31.40 2.04 -22.76
C GLU A 592 32.12 2.04 -21.41
N SER A 593 32.20 3.20 -20.75
CA SER A 593 32.73 3.36 -19.40
C SER A 593 31.90 2.61 -18.36
N SER A 594 30.57 2.53 -18.53
CA SER A 594 29.70 1.71 -17.69
C SER A 594 30.04 0.22 -17.82
N PHE A 595 30.21 -0.28 -19.05
CA PHE A 595 30.55 -1.68 -19.30
C PHE A 595 31.93 -2.02 -18.72
N LYS A 596 32.94 -1.16 -18.92
CA LYS A 596 34.28 -1.36 -18.34
C LYS A 596 34.27 -1.38 -16.81
N LEU A 597 33.42 -0.57 -16.16
CA LEU A 597 33.26 -0.59 -14.70
C LEU A 597 32.60 -1.89 -14.21
N LEU A 598 31.59 -2.37 -14.93
CA LEU A 598 30.88 -3.62 -14.64
C LEU A 598 31.78 -4.85 -14.87
N ASP A 599 32.54 -4.87 -15.97
CA ASP A 599 33.53 -5.91 -16.25
C ASP A 599 34.58 -5.97 -15.13
N ALA A 600 35.17 -4.82 -14.76
CA ALA A 600 36.15 -4.75 -13.68
C ALA A 600 35.59 -5.20 -12.31
N TYR A 601 34.30 -4.97 -12.03
CA TYR A 601 33.65 -5.46 -10.81
C TYR A 601 33.57 -7.00 -10.78
N VAL A 602 33.16 -7.62 -11.89
CA VAL A 602 33.06 -9.09 -12.00
C VAL A 602 34.43 -9.77 -12.03
N GLU A 603 35.42 -9.16 -12.72
CA GLU A 603 36.80 -9.64 -12.74
C GLU A 603 37.42 -9.69 -11.33
N ASN A 604 37.09 -8.71 -10.47
CA ASN A 604 37.49 -8.69 -9.06
C ASN A 604 36.58 -9.54 -8.15
N GLY A 605 35.69 -10.35 -8.72
CA GLY A 605 34.88 -11.33 -8.02
C GLY A 605 33.56 -10.84 -7.47
N GLY A 606 33.17 -9.59 -7.76
CA GLY A 606 31.85 -9.07 -7.46
C GLY A 606 30.75 -9.73 -8.29
N ASN A 607 29.57 -9.90 -7.69
CA ASN A 607 28.40 -10.48 -8.36
C ASN A 607 27.08 -9.81 -8.02
N PHE A 608 27.05 -8.82 -7.11
CA PHE A 608 25.82 -8.15 -6.68
C PHE A 608 25.75 -6.73 -7.25
N ILE A 609 24.68 -6.44 -8.01
CA ILE A 609 24.46 -5.12 -8.61
C ILE A 609 23.12 -4.55 -8.11
N ASP A 610 23.18 -3.38 -7.47
CA ASP A 610 22.03 -2.62 -7.00
C ASP A 610 21.70 -1.49 -7.98
N THR A 611 20.53 -1.56 -8.64
CA THR A 611 19.99 -0.50 -9.50
C THR A 611 18.57 -0.10 -9.04
N ALA A 612 17.84 0.70 -9.83
CA ALA A 612 16.43 1.00 -9.61
C ALA A 612 15.75 1.40 -10.93
N ASN A 613 14.43 1.18 -11.03
CA ASN A 613 13.63 1.46 -12.23
C ASN A 613 13.82 2.89 -12.80
N GLY A 614 14.01 3.87 -11.91
CA GLY A 614 14.16 5.28 -12.24
C GLY A 614 15.60 5.79 -12.32
N TYR A 615 16.64 4.97 -12.13
CA TYR A 615 18.03 5.45 -12.17
C TYR A 615 18.47 5.84 -13.59
N GLN A 616 19.12 7.00 -13.71
CA GLN A 616 19.57 7.58 -14.98
C GLN A 616 18.46 7.61 -16.04
N ASP A 617 17.26 8.01 -15.63
CA ASP A 617 16.02 8.03 -16.43
C ASP A 617 15.83 6.75 -17.26
N GLU A 618 15.79 5.62 -16.54
CA GLU A 618 15.67 4.22 -17.02
C GLU A 618 16.94 3.61 -17.67
N THR A 619 17.98 4.40 -17.96
CA THR A 619 19.15 3.88 -18.72
C THR A 619 20.06 2.96 -17.92
N SER A 620 20.03 3.03 -16.57
CA SER A 620 20.83 2.16 -15.71
C SER A 620 20.49 0.68 -15.91
N GLU A 621 19.21 0.31 -15.74
CA GLU A 621 18.72 -1.05 -15.99
C GLU A 621 18.95 -1.49 -17.44
N ALA A 622 18.77 -0.59 -18.41
CA ALA A 622 18.95 -0.90 -19.83
C ALA A 622 20.41 -1.22 -20.18
N PHE A 623 21.37 -0.52 -19.58
CA PHE A 623 22.80 -0.78 -19.78
C PHE A 623 23.23 -2.07 -19.09
N ILE A 624 22.76 -2.32 -17.86
CA ILE A 624 23.04 -3.57 -17.13
C ILE A 624 22.46 -4.78 -17.89
N GLY A 625 21.22 -4.69 -18.37
CA GLY A 625 20.58 -5.76 -19.15
C GLY A 625 21.33 -6.11 -20.43
N GLU A 626 21.74 -5.10 -21.20
CA GLU A 626 22.57 -5.29 -22.40
C GLU A 626 23.94 -5.89 -22.07
N TRP A 627 24.57 -5.42 -21.00
CA TRP A 627 25.86 -5.93 -20.55
C TRP A 627 25.77 -7.40 -20.11
N MET A 628 24.79 -7.77 -19.28
CA MET A 628 24.59 -9.17 -18.84
C MET A 628 24.32 -10.12 -20.01
N GLU A 629 23.45 -9.71 -20.95
CA GLU A 629 23.09 -10.49 -22.13
C GLU A 629 24.31 -10.68 -23.05
N THR A 630 25.07 -9.62 -23.33
CA THR A 630 26.25 -9.69 -24.20
C THR A 630 27.42 -10.50 -23.63
N ARG A 631 27.51 -10.67 -22.29
CA ARG A 631 28.49 -11.59 -21.66
C ARG A 631 27.92 -12.99 -21.41
N GLY A 632 26.61 -13.19 -21.42
CA GLY A 632 25.98 -14.47 -21.09
C GLY A 632 26.09 -14.85 -19.60
N ILE A 633 26.07 -13.87 -18.70
CA ILE A 633 26.40 -14.05 -17.26
C ILE A 633 25.23 -13.82 -16.30
N ARG A 634 23.98 -13.65 -16.77
CA ARG A 634 22.81 -13.33 -15.93
C ARG A 634 22.69 -14.22 -14.69
N ASP A 635 22.84 -15.53 -14.85
CA ASP A 635 22.64 -16.52 -13.77
C ASP A 635 23.85 -16.62 -12.81
N GLN A 636 24.93 -15.88 -13.07
CA GLN A 636 26.09 -15.76 -12.17
C GLN A 636 26.00 -14.51 -11.27
N LEU A 637 24.96 -13.68 -11.46
CA LEU A 637 24.81 -12.37 -10.84
C LEU A 637 23.54 -12.30 -9.99
N VAL A 638 23.62 -11.51 -8.92
CA VAL A 638 22.50 -11.13 -8.06
C VAL A 638 22.10 -9.71 -8.45
N ILE A 639 20.95 -9.58 -9.13
CA ILE A 639 20.44 -8.30 -9.59
C ILE A 639 19.36 -7.80 -8.65
N ALA A 640 19.68 -6.70 -7.97
CA ALA A 640 18.74 -5.97 -7.15
C ALA A 640 18.20 -4.75 -7.91
N THR A 641 16.88 -4.57 -7.91
CA THR A 641 16.24 -3.34 -8.41
C THR A 641 15.08 -2.93 -7.51
N LYS A 642 14.52 -1.74 -7.75
CA LYS A 642 13.56 -1.08 -6.87
C LYS A 642 12.45 -0.40 -7.65
N TYR A 643 11.28 -0.32 -7.04
CA TYR A 643 10.15 0.50 -7.49
C TYR A 643 9.71 1.49 -6.42
N SER A 644 8.78 2.38 -6.76
CA SER A 644 8.13 3.48 -5.98
C SER A 644 8.46 4.87 -6.51
N SER A 645 9.63 5.04 -7.14
CA SER A 645 10.00 6.26 -7.83
C SER A 645 9.24 6.44 -9.15
N ASN A 646 8.79 7.66 -9.46
CA ASN A 646 8.32 8.01 -10.79
C ASN A 646 9.46 7.84 -11.80
N PHE A 647 9.48 6.68 -12.45
CA PHE A 647 10.49 6.31 -13.44
C PHE A 647 10.20 6.89 -14.84
N LYS A 648 9.01 7.49 -15.04
CA LYS A 648 8.60 8.18 -16.27
C LYS A 648 8.80 9.69 -16.25
N ARG A 649 9.29 10.28 -15.16
CA ARG A 649 9.54 11.73 -15.03
C ARG A 649 10.40 12.35 -16.15
N GLY A 650 11.33 11.57 -16.74
CA GLY A 650 12.19 12.01 -17.84
C GLY A 650 11.52 12.02 -19.22
N GLN A 651 10.27 11.56 -19.32
CA GLN A 651 9.53 11.45 -20.59
C GLN A 651 8.42 12.49 -20.67
N SER A 652 8.36 13.21 -21.80
CA SER A 652 7.32 14.20 -22.09
C SER A 652 6.13 13.58 -22.84
N GLY A 653 4.99 14.28 -22.83
CA GLY A 653 3.77 13.84 -23.52
C GLY A 653 2.95 12.77 -22.79
N PHE A 654 3.27 12.47 -21.53
CA PHE A 654 2.43 11.65 -20.66
C PHE A 654 1.21 12.45 -20.21
N LEU A 655 0.01 11.88 -20.37
CA LEU A 655 -1.24 12.51 -19.92
C LEU A 655 -1.41 12.44 -18.38
N ASN A 656 -0.95 11.35 -17.77
CA ASN A 656 -0.85 11.19 -16.32
C ASN A 656 0.42 10.39 -15.96
N GLN A 657 1.08 10.76 -14.86
CA GLN A 657 2.24 10.02 -14.31
C GLN A 657 1.99 9.44 -12.90
N ALA A 658 0.85 9.72 -12.25
CA ALA A 658 0.61 9.40 -10.83
C ALA A 658 0.81 7.92 -10.48
N SER A 659 0.38 7.00 -11.34
CA SER A 659 0.49 5.55 -11.08
C SER A 659 1.82 4.92 -11.55
N TYR A 660 2.80 5.71 -11.99
CA TYR A 660 4.19 5.26 -12.18
C TYR A 660 5.03 5.48 -10.91
N SER A 661 4.39 5.84 -9.80
CA SER A 661 4.98 6.11 -8.48
C SER A 661 4.12 5.55 -7.34
N GLY A 662 4.74 5.42 -6.17
CA GLY A 662 4.13 4.87 -4.97
C GLY A 662 4.31 3.36 -4.82
N ASN A 663 3.97 2.84 -3.65
CA ASN A 663 4.09 1.44 -3.25
C ASN A 663 2.91 0.58 -3.77
N ASN A 664 1.82 1.20 -4.23
CA ASN A 664 0.59 0.58 -4.70
C ASN A 664 0.77 -0.48 -5.81
N LEU A 665 -0.17 -1.43 -5.90
CA LEU A 665 -0.11 -2.58 -6.82
C LEU A 665 0.05 -2.20 -8.30
N LYS A 666 -0.49 -1.06 -8.73
CA LYS A 666 -0.37 -0.62 -10.14
C LYS A 666 1.03 -0.12 -10.46
N SER A 667 1.59 0.74 -9.60
CA SER A 667 2.99 1.17 -9.68
C SER A 667 3.96 -0.02 -9.61
N MET A 668 3.70 -0.97 -8.70
CA MET A 668 4.46 -2.22 -8.58
C MET A 668 4.43 -3.03 -9.87
N THR A 669 3.24 -3.36 -10.39
CA THR A 669 3.05 -4.18 -11.60
C THR A 669 3.72 -3.54 -12.82
N ILE A 670 3.47 -2.25 -13.06
CA ILE A 670 4.05 -1.52 -14.19
C ILE A 670 5.58 -1.44 -14.07
N SER A 671 6.11 -1.26 -12.86
CA SER A 671 7.55 -1.17 -12.63
C SER A 671 8.25 -2.50 -12.87
N VAL A 672 7.73 -3.62 -12.36
CA VAL A 672 8.36 -4.95 -12.54
C VAL A 672 8.43 -5.34 -14.02
N GLU A 673 7.33 -5.22 -14.76
CA GLU A 673 7.30 -5.52 -16.20
C GLU A 673 8.28 -4.62 -16.98
N ALA A 674 8.38 -3.35 -16.60
CA ALA A 674 9.32 -2.41 -17.21
C ALA A 674 10.79 -2.69 -16.82
N SER A 675 11.06 -3.18 -15.62
CA SER A 675 12.41 -3.53 -15.14
C SER A 675 12.90 -4.84 -15.77
N LEU A 676 12.08 -5.91 -15.75
CA LEU A 676 12.40 -7.19 -16.39
C LEU A 676 12.77 -7.02 -17.88
N LYS A 677 11.98 -6.21 -18.61
CA LYS A 677 12.25 -5.89 -20.01
C LYS A 677 13.57 -5.12 -20.22
N LYS A 678 13.91 -4.16 -19.35
CA LYS A 678 15.15 -3.38 -19.47
C LYS A 678 16.38 -4.19 -19.07
N LEU A 679 16.27 -5.00 -18.01
CA LEU A 679 17.29 -5.92 -17.51
C LEU A 679 17.46 -7.18 -18.38
N ARG A 680 16.61 -7.39 -19.41
CA ARG A 680 16.64 -8.52 -20.35
C ARG A 680 16.62 -9.88 -19.64
N THR A 681 15.74 -10.03 -18.64
CA THR A 681 15.64 -11.24 -17.81
C THR A 681 14.19 -11.53 -17.42
N SER A 682 13.91 -12.77 -17.03
CA SER A 682 12.59 -13.23 -16.56
C SER A 682 12.40 -13.12 -15.05
N TYR A 683 13.46 -12.87 -14.28
CA TYR A 683 13.42 -12.81 -12.81
C TYR A 683 14.35 -11.72 -12.24
N ILE A 684 13.96 -11.16 -11.10
CA ILE A 684 14.75 -10.24 -10.26
C ILE A 684 15.19 -11.02 -9.01
N ASP A 685 16.46 -10.96 -8.63
CA ASP A 685 16.94 -11.67 -7.45
C ASP A 685 16.44 -11.00 -6.16
N LEU A 686 16.59 -9.67 -6.05
CA LEU A 686 16.13 -8.92 -4.88
C LEU A 686 15.34 -7.68 -5.32
N PHE A 687 14.05 -7.65 -4.99
CA PHE A 687 13.18 -6.52 -5.33
C PHE A 687 12.90 -5.65 -4.12
N TYR A 688 13.25 -4.37 -4.21
CA TYR A 688 13.08 -3.39 -3.14
C TYR A 688 11.83 -2.53 -3.30
N VAL A 689 11.09 -2.35 -2.21
CA VAL A 689 10.33 -1.11 -1.97
C VAL A 689 11.36 0.01 -1.73
N HIS A 690 11.47 1.00 -2.62
CA HIS A 690 12.56 2.00 -2.59
C HIS A 690 12.43 3.06 -1.48
N TYR A 691 11.21 3.33 -1.03
CA TYR A 691 10.88 4.17 0.14
C TYR A 691 9.40 3.95 0.49
N TRP A 692 9.01 4.27 1.71
CA TRP A 692 7.60 4.20 2.14
C TRP A 692 6.81 5.44 1.70
N ASP A 693 5.66 5.26 1.04
CA ASP A 693 4.88 6.37 0.46
C ASP A 693 3.75 6.91 1.34
N TRP A 694 3.33 6.16 2.36
CA TRP A 694 2.19 6.44 3.26
C TRP A 694 0.79 6.34 2.64
N ASP A 695 0.67 6.03 1.36
CA ASP A 695 -0.60 5.90 0.64
C ASP A 695 -1.07 4.44 0.53
N ALA A 696 -0.14 3.48 0.39
CA ALA A 696 -0.44 2.06 0.37
C ALA A 696 -0.40 1.44 1.77
N SER A 697 -1.27 0.46 2.03
CA SER A 697 -1.24 -0.31 3.28
C SER A 697 -0.14 -1.37 3.29
N VAL A 698 0.27 -1.80 4.49
CA VAL A 698 1.22 -2.91 4.65
C VAL A 698 0.68 -4.19 4.00
N GLU A 699 -0.62 -4.43 4.17
CA GLU A 699 -1.34 -5.56 3.61
C GLU A 699 -1.36 -5.54 2.08
N GLU A 700 -1.62 -4.39 1.46
CA GLU A 700 -1.55 -4.22 -0.01
C GLU A 700 -0.14 -4.54 -0.53
N VAL A 701 0.87 -3.91 0.07
CA VAL A 701 2.27 -4.05 -0.37
C VAL A 701 2.75 -5.49 -0.21
N MET A 702 2.56 -6.10 0.96
CA MET A 702 3.04 -7.48 1.21
C MET A 702 2.28 -8.53 0.40
N ASN A 703 0.98 -8.33 0.13
CA ASN A 703 0.23 -9.20 -0.79
C ASN A 703 0.78 -9.10 -2.22
N GLY A 704 0.99 -7.87 -2.73
CA GLY A 704 1.55 -7.65 -4.07
C GLY A 704 2.94 -8.25 -4.24
N LEU A 705 3.84 -7.98 -3.29
CA LEU A 705 5.21 -8.49 -3.30
C LEU A 705 5.25 -10.03 -3.24
N HIS A 706 4.43 -10.65 -2.38
CA HIS A 706 4.34 -12.11 -2.33
C HIS A 706 3.80 -12.71 -3.64
N ASN A 707 2.81 -12.07 -4.28
CA ASN A 707 2.31 -12.54 -5.57
C ASN A 707 3.40 -12.54 -6.66
N LEU A 708 4.31 -11.56 -6.66
CA LEU A 708 5.47 -11.54 -7.58
C LEU A 708 6.45 -12.70 -7.32
N VAL A 709 6.60 -13.13 -6.06
CA VAL A 709 7.41 -14.30 -5.68
C VAL A 709 6.72 -15.59 -6.11
N VAL A 710 5.40 -15.72 -5.89
CA VAL A 710 4.61 -16.87 -6.36
C VAL A 710 4.59 -16.97 -7.89
N GLN A 711 4.62 -15.84 -8.60
CA GLN A 711 4.79 -15.79 -10.06
C GLN A 711 6.21 -16.11 -10.55
N GLY A 712 7.19 -16.26 -9.67
CA GLY A 712 8.60 -16.49 -10.03
C GLY A 712 9.32 -15.30 -10.67
N LYS A 713 8.71 -14.10 -10.64
CA LYS A 713 9.30 -12.86 -11.18
C LYS A 713 10.31 -12.22 -10.22
N VAL A 714 10.21 -12.54 -8.94
CA VAL A 714 11.08 -12.03 -7.86
C VAL A 714 11.47 -13.20 -6.96
N LEU A 715 12.73 -13.30 -6.56
CA LEU A 715 13.19 -14.37 -5.66
C LEU A 715 13.15 -13.93 -4.19
N TYR A 716 13.71 -12.77 -3.87
CA TYR A 716 13.79 -12.21 -2.52
C TYR A 716 13.22 -10.79 -2.45
N LEU A 717 12.76 -10.40 -1.25
CA LEU A 717 12.17 -9.09 -0.99
C LEU A 717 13.09 -8.24 -0.12
N GLY A 718 13.20 -6.96 -0.47
CA GLY A 718 13.89 -5.95 0.33
C GLY A 718 13.03 -4.70 0.54
N ILE A 719 13.42 -3.88 1.50
CA ILE A 719 12.83 -2.56 1.73
C ILE A 719 13.93 -1.54 1.98
N SER A 720 13.76 -0.33 1.45
CA SER A 720 14.69 0.78 1.60
C SER A 720 14.01 1.96 2.27
N ASP A 721 14.76 2.67 3.11
CA ASP A 721 14.38 3.99 3.66
C ASP A 721 12.94 4.06 4.22
N ALA A 722 12.57 3.06 5.02
CA ALA A 722 11.26 2.92 5.63
C ALA A 722 11.34 2.92 7.18
N PRO A 723 10.33 3.41 7.91
CA PRO A 723 10.36 3.40 9.37
C PRO A 723 10.48 1.97 9.94
N ALA A 724 11.31 1.78 10.96
CA ALA A 724 11.55 0.47 11.57
C ALA A 724 10.25 -0.28 11.96
N TRP A 725 9.27 0.44 12.50
CA TRP A 725 7.99 -0.13 12.90
C TRP A 725 7.13 -0.61 11.72
N VAL A 726 7.23 0.03 10.54
CA VAL A 726 6.56 -0.43 9.31
C VAL A 726 7.18 -1.73 8.85
N VAL A 727 8.52 -1.84 8.85
CA VAL A 727 9.23 -3.08 8.48
C VAL A 727 8.88 -4.21 9.46
N ALA A 728 8.81 -3.91 10.76
CA ALA A 728 8.40 -4.86 11.79
C ALA A 728 6.95 -5.34 11.58
N GLN A 729 6.01 -4.43 11.33
CA GLN A 729 4.62 -4.74 11.02
C GLN A 729 4.48 -5.58 9.74
N ALA A 730 5.20 -5.22 8.67
CA ALA A 730 5.17 -5.93 7.40
C ALA A 730 5.73 -7.36 7.50
N ASN A 731 6.86 -7.54 8.19
CA ASN A 731 7.42 -8.87 8.43
C ASN A 731 6.58 -9.70 9.40
N GLN A 732 5.83 -9.07 10.31
CA GLN A 732 4.88 -9.77 11.18
C GLN A 732 3.64 -10.22 10.38
N TYR A 733 3.01 -9.30 9.64
CA TYR A 733 1.89 -9.62 8.72
C TYR A 733 2.24 -10.75 7.76
N ALA A 734 3.45 -10.72 7.19
CA ALA A 734 3.91 -11.77 6.28
C ALA A 734 3.97 -13.15 6.97
N LYS A 735 4.56 -13.24 8.17
CA LYS A 735 4.64 -14.48 8.95
C LYS A 735 3.25 -15.01 9.32
N ASP A 736 2.38 -14.14 9.83
CA ASP A 736 1.03 -14.52 10.30
C ASP A 736 0.13 -15.05 9.17
N HIS A 737 0.41 -14.67 7.92
CA HIS A 737 -0.40 -15.04 6.75
C HIS A 737 0.37 -15.87 5.70
N GLY A 738 1.48 -16.52 6.09
CA GLY A 738 2.23 -17.46 5.24
C GLY A 738 2.89 -16.85 3.99
N LYS A 739 3.26 -15.57 4.04
CA LYS A 739 3.82 -14.79 2.93
C LYS A 739 5.32 -14.57 3.09
N THR A 740 5.97 -14.22 1.98
CA THR A 740 7.40 -13.91 1.94
C THR A 740 7.70 -12.62 2.72
N PRO A 741 8.56 -12.64 3.76
CA PRO A 741 8.97 -11.43 4.48
C PRO A 741 10.11 -10.69 3.73
N PHE A 742 10.39 -9.46 4.14
CA PHE A 742 11.63 -8.76 3.76
C PHE A 742 12.85 -9.44 4.38
N ALA A 743 13.84 -9.74 3.55
CA ALA A 743 15.13 -10.33 3.95
C ALA A 743 16.26 -9.28 4.09
N VAL A 744 16.13 -8.11 3.45
CA VAL A 744 17.17 -7.07 3.44
C VAL A 744 16.58 -5.69 3.67
N TYR A 745 17.22 -4.90 4.53
CA TYR A 745 16.95 -3.47 4.71
C TYR A 745 18.07 -2.64 4.06
N GLN A 746 17.72 -1.72 3.16
CA GLN A 746 18.62 -0.74 2.56
C GLN A 746 18.38 0.65 3.19
N GLY A 747 19.42 1.45 3.41
CA GLY A 747 19.23 2.80 3.93
C GLY A 747 20.51 3.58 4.16
N ARG A 748 20.38 4.88 4.40
CA ARG A 748 21.54 5.78 4.55
C ARG A 748 22.31 5.51 5.85
N TRP A 749 23.61 5.21 5.75
CA TRP A 749 24.48 5.06 6.92
C TRP A 749 25.95 5.31 6.57
N ASN A 750 26.63 6.15 7.35
CA ASN A 750 28.07 6.34 7.30
C ASN A 750 28.61 6.86 8.65
N VAL A 751 29.90 7.19 8.72
CA VAL A 751 30.57 7.64 9.96
C VAL A 751 29.94 8.93 10.54
N MET A 752 29.36 9.79 9.69
CA MET A 752 28.68 11.03 10.11
C MET A 752 27.18 10.84 10.31
N GLU A 753 26.51 10.15 9.37
CA GLU A 753 25.08 9.91 9.40
C GLU A 753 24.77 8.57 10.06
N ARG A 754 24.41 8.63 11.34
CA ARG A 754 24.24 7.47 12.24
C ARG A 754 22.80 7.27 12.71
N ALA A 755 21.81 8.01 12.18
CA ALA A 755 20.40 7.82 12.57
C ALA A 755 19.90 6.38 12.35
N PHE A 756 20.47 5.66 11.37
CA PHE A 756 20.32 4.23 11.12
C PHE A 756 20.54 3.36 12.37
N GLU A 757 21.46 3.75 13.25
CA GLU A 757 21.83 2.98 14.44
C GLU A 757 20.76 3.00 15.54
N ARG A 758 19.83 3.97 15.51
CA ARG A 758 18.80 4.13 16.56
C ARG A 758 17.81 2.96 16.58
N GLU A 759 17.17 2.70 15.44
CA GLU A 759 16.04 1.76 15.34
C GLU A 759 16.21 0.71 14.22
N ILE A 760 16.97 1.00 13.15
CA ILE A 760 17.15 0.04 12.05
C ILE A 760 18.05 -1.12 12.49
N LEU A 761 19.16 -0.87 13.20
CA LEU A 761 20.02 -1.94 13.70
C LEU A 761 19.30 -2.86 14.72
N PRO A 762 18.56 -2.35 15.73
CA PRO A 762 17.72 -3.21 16.58
C PRO A 762 16.65 -3.99 15.81
N MET A 763 15.93 -3.35 14.88
CA MET A 763 14.88 -4.00 14.07
C MET A 763 15.45 -5.13 13.20
N ALA A 764 16.52 -4.86 12.45
CA ALA A 764 17.15 -5.86 11.58
C ALA A 764 17.65 -7.06 12.38
N ARG A 765 18.24 -6.82 13.57
CA ARG A 765 18.64 -7.88 14.51
C ARG A 765 17.47 -8.70 15.02
N ALA A 766 16.33 -8.07 15.33
CA ALA A 766 15.14 -8.74 15.87
C ALA A 766 14.37 -9.55 14.81
N HIS A 767 14.34 -9.06 13.56
CA HIS A 767 13.60 -9.68 12.46
C HIS A 767 14.45 -10.57 11.54
N GLY A 768 15.79 -10.55 11.67
CA GLY A 768 16.72 -11.38 10.89
C GLY A 768 17.11 -10.81 9.53
N LEU A 769 17.08 -9.48 9.34
CA LEU A 769 17.39 -8.85 8.05
C LEU A 769 18.90 -8.63 7.89
N ALA A 770 19.37 -8.82 6.65
CA ALA A 770 20.63 -8.25 6.20
C ALA A 770 20.51 -6.73 5.99
N LEU A 771 21.65 -6.03 5.99
CA LEU A 771 21.74 -4.58 5.93
C LEU A 771 22.56 -4.16 4.70
N ALA A 772 21.98 -3.38 3.80
CA ALA A 772 22.65 -2.87 2.60
C ALA A 772 22.78 -1.34 2.66
N PRO A 773 23.74 -0.78 3.42
CA PRO A 773 23.80 0.66 3.60
C PRO A 773 24.25 1.41 2.33
N TRP A 774 23.58 2.52 2.04
CA TRP A 774 23.95 3.46 0.98
C TRP A 774 24.54 4.76 1.56
N ASP A 775 25.23 5.52 0.70
CA ASP A 775 25.99 6.74 1.08
C ASP A 775 27.14 6.52 2.07
N VAL A 776 27.74 5.32 2.08
CA VAL A 776 28.84 4.94 2.99
C VAL A 776 30.09 5.81 2.87
N LEU A 777 30.23 6.56 1.77
CA LEU A 777 31.32 7.52 1.51
C LEU A 777 30.87 9.01 1.55
N ALA A 778 29.67 9.29 2.07
CA ALA A 778 29.10 10.64 2.18
C ALA A 778 29.22 11.45 0.87
N ALA A 779 28.61 10.96 -0.22
CA ALA A 779 28.68 11.53 -1.57
C ALA A 779 30.10 11.75 -2.15
N GLY A 780 31.13 11.11 -1.58
CA GLY A 780 32.55 11.31 -1.94
C GLY A 780 33.21 12.47 -1.19
N LYS A 781 32.69 12.84 -0.01
CA LYS A 781 33.25 13.83 0.90
C LYS A 781 34.28 13.24 1.87
N PHE A 782 34.33 11.92 2.07
CA PHE A 782 35.48 11.29 2.74
C PHE A 782 36.67 11.26 1.77
N ARG A 783 37.54 12.25 1.90
CA ARG A 783 38.76 12.42 1.10
C ARG A 783 39.75 13.31 1.86
N THR A 784 41.04 13.08 1.61
CA THR A 784 42.16 13.81 2.20
C THR A 784 42.20 15.28 1.74
N ASP A 785 42.97 16.11 2.45
CA ASP A 785 43.20 17.51 2.04
C ASP A 785 43.95 17.61 0.70
N ALA A 786 44.81 16.63 0.38
CA ALA A 786 45.47 16.54 -0.92
C ALA A 786 44.48 16.23 -2.06
N GLU A 787 43.53 15.31 -1.85
CA GLU A 787 42.47 15.00 -2.81
C GLU A 787 41.48 16.17 -3.01
N GLU A 788 41.20 16.95 -1.95
CA GLU A 788 40.43 18.19 -2.05
C GLU A 788 41.14 19.22 -2.94
N GLN A 789 42.43 19.42 -2.70
CA GLN A 789 43.23 20.39 -3.45
C GLN A 789 43.40 19.97 -4.91
N ALA A 790 43.66 18.69 -5.20
CA ALA A 790 43.72 18.17 -6.56
C ALA A 790 42.39 18.34 -7.33
N ARG A 791 41.24 18.29 -6.64
CA ARG A 791 39.92 18.60 -7.23
C ARG A 791 39.75 20.10 -7.53
N ARG A 792 40.25 20.99 -6.67
CA ARG A 792 40.26 22.44 -6.94
C ARG A 792 41.11 22.76 -8.18
N GLU A 793 42.26 22.11 -8.33
CA GLU A 793 43.21 22.33 -9.43
C GLU A 793 42.71 21.74 -10.77
N SER A 794 42.13 20.54 -10.74
CA SER A 794 41.56 19.89 -11.94
C SER A 794 40.18 20.42 -12.34
N GLY A 795 39.48 21.10 -11.42
CA GLY A 795 38.07 21.45 -11.57
C GLY A 795 37.10 20.27 -11.39
N GLU A 796 37.55 19.06 -11.01
CA GLU A 796 36.66 17.91 -10.77
C GLU A 796 35.84 18.09 -9.49
N LYS A 797 34.61 18.57 -9.64
CA LYS A 797 33.64 18.66 -8.55
C LYS A 797 33.17 17.28 -8.06
N GLY A 798 32.67 17.25 -6.82
CA GLY A 798 31.89 16.13 -6.28
C GLY A 798 30.48 16.03 -6.88
N ARG A 799 29.62 15.18 -6.29
CA ARG A 799 28.18 15.22 -6.57
C ARG A 799 27.61 16.56 -6.10
N THR A 800 26.84 17.24 -6.95
CA THR A 800 26.20 18.54 -6.66
C THR A 800 24.67 18.52 -6.73
N ALA A 801 24.07 17.34 -6.84
CA ALA A 801 22.63 17.17 -7.02
C ALA A 801 21.80 17.57 -5.79
N PHE A 802 22.29 17.26 -4.58
CA PHE A 802 21.62 17.54 -3.31
C PHE A 802 22.15 18.79 -2.60
N ASP A 803 23.46 19.04 -2.69
CA ASP A 803 24.12 20.25 -2.21
C ASP A 803 24.92 20.86 -3.38
N PRO A 804 24.67 22.12 -3.80
CA PRO A 804 25.49 22.77 -4.82
C PRO A 804 26.95 22.99 -4.37
N ASN A 805 27.24 22.96 -3.07
CA ASN A 805 28.59 23.06 -2.54
C ASN A 805 29.30 21.69 -2.56
N TRP A 806 30.25 21.57 -3.49
CA TRP A 806 31.02 20.34 -3.67
C TRP A 806 32.21 20.19 -2.69
N GLU A 807 32.65 21.29 -2.07
CA GLU A 807 33.79 21.34 -1.14
C GLU A 807 33.41 20.77 0.24
N ARG A 808 34.39 20.25 0.99
CA ARG A 808 34.14 19.72 2.34
C ARG A 808 33.81 20.83 3.34
N ASN A 809 32.79 20.61 4.18
CA ASN A 809 32.50 21.44 5.37
C ASN A 809 33.35 21.02 6.58
N GLU A 810 33.27 21.78 7.69
CA GLU A 810 34.08 21.53 8.90
C GLU A 810 33.93 20.11 9.48
N ASN A 811 32.71 19.55 9.50
CA ASN A 811 32.46 18.20 9.99
C ASN A 811 33.02 17.14 9.02
N GLU A 812 32.89 17.36 7.71
CA GLU A 812 33.43 16.49 6.65
C GLU A 812 34.97 16.47 6.67
N ILE A 813 35.62 17.62 6.93
CA ILE A 813 37.07 17.71 7.15
C ILE A 813 37.47 16.95 8.43
N LYS A 814 36.80 17.23 9.56
CA LYS A 814 37.10 16.62 10.86
C LYS A 814 37.01 15.09 10.82
N VAL A 815 36.00 14.54 10.13
CA VAL A 815 35.85 13.08 9.96
C VAL A 815 36.85 12.52 8.94
N SER A 816 37.21 13.26 7.88
CA SER A 816 38.30 12.85 6.99
C SER A 816 39.62 12.71 7.75
N HIS A 817 39.99 13.68 8.60
CA HIS A 817 41.20 13.60 9.44
C HIS A 817 41.15 12.45 10.45
N ALA A 818 39.97 12.14 11.01
CA ALA A 818 39.79 10.98 11.88
C ALA A 818 39.98 9.65 11.12
N LEU A 819 39.47 9.55 9.89
CA LEU A 819 39.68 8.41 9.00
C LEU A 819 41.14 8.28 8.55
N GLU A 820 41.83 9.38 8.25
CA GLU A 820 43.28 9.40 7.94
C GLU A 820 44.11 8.84 9.10
N LYS A 821 43.81 9.25 10.35
CA LYS A 821 44.47 8.70 11.54
C LYS A 821 44.26 7.18 11.65
N VAL A 822 43.02 6.72 11.54
CA VAL A 822 42.70 5.29 11.65
C VAL A 822 43.27 4.49 10.48
N ALA A 823 43.36 5.05 9.27
CA ALA A 823 44.03 4.41 8.15
C ALA A 823 45.52 4.15 8.44
N GLY A 824 46.22 5.16 8.99
CA GLY A 824 47.61 5.03 9.43
C GLY A 824 47.82 3.97 10.53
N GLU A 825 46.91 3.89 11.50
CA GLU A 825 46.94 2.87 12.55
C GLU A 825 46.59 1.45 12.04
N ALA A 826 45.66 1.34 11.08
CA ALA A 826 45.21 0.07 10.52
C ALA A 826 46.15 -0.49 9.44
N GLY A 827 46.98 0.36 8.82
CA GLY A 827 47.81 0.03 7.66
C GLY A 827 47.09 0.13 6.31
N ALA A 828 45.95 0.82 6.26
CA ALA A 828 45.14 0.98 5.05
C ALA A 828 45.67 2.11 4.15
N LYS A 829 45.58 1.93 2.82
CA LYS A 829 46.01 2.94 1.84
C LYS A 829 44.90 3.93 1.53
N SER A 830 43.64 3.50 1.56
CA SER A 830 42.46 4.34 1.32
C SER A 830 41.70 4.64 2.62
N ILE A 831 41.43 5.93 2.86
CA ILE A 831 40.55 6.35 3.96
C ILE A 831 39.07 6.03 3.66
N GLN A 832 38.72 5.92 2.38
CA GLN A 832 37.41 5.48 1.92
C GLN A 832 37.19 4.00 2.24
N ALA A 833 38.22 3.17 2.08
CA ALA A 833 38.20 1.77 2.51
C ALA A 833 37.99 1.64 4.03
N VAL A 834 38.62 2.50 4.86
CA VAL A 834 38.37 2.55 6.31
C VAL A 834 36.91 2.92 6.64
N ALA A 835 36.32 3.88 5.92
CA ALA A 835 34.91 4.26 6.11
C ALA A 835 33.93 3.13 5.74
N ILE A 836 34.23 2.34 4.70
CA ILE A 836 33.45 1.15 4.32
C ILE A 836 33.64 0.04 5.37
N ALA A 837 34.88 -0.20 5.81
CA ALA A 837 35.18 -1.18 6.86
C ALA A 837 34.46 -0.83 8.18
N TYR A 838 34.37 0.45 8.54
CA TYR A 838 33.62 0.92 9.72
C TYR A 838 32.19 0.39 9.74
N VAL A 839 31.39 0.62 8.68
CA VAL A 839 29.99 0.15 8.67
C VAL A 839 29.91 -1.39 8.68
N MET A 840 30.83 -2.09 8.00
CA MET A 840 30.91 -3.56 8.04
C MET A 840 31.18 -4.11 9.44
N HIS A 841 31.96 -3.39 10.26
CA HIS A 841 32.35 -3.84 11.60
C HIS A 841 31.34 -3.50 12.71
N LYS A 842 30.25 -2.79 12.37
CA LYS A 842 29.25 -2.32 13.34
C LYS A 842 28.10 -3.30 13.60
N ALA A 843 27.79 -4.19 12.66
CA ALA A 843 26.76 -5.22 12.80
C ALA A 843 27.06 -6.43 11.90
N PRO A 844 26.56 -7.64 12.21
CA PRO A 844 26.59 -8.76 11.26
C PRO A 844 25.71 -8.47 10.03
N TYR A 845 25.98 -9.17 8.93
CA TYR A 845 25.21 -9.08 7.66
C TYR A 845 25.12 -7.68 7.04
N VAL A 846 26.17 -6.86 7.21
CA VAL A 846 26.29 -5.55 6.56
C VAL A 846 27.04 -5.71 5.23
N PHE A 847 26.37 -5.32 4.14
CA PHE A 847 26.85 -5.41 2.76
C PHE A 847 26.81 -4.00 2.11
N PRO A 848 27.87 -3.19 2.27
CA PRO A 848 27.89 -1.80 1.80
C PRO A 848 27.66 -1.67 0.29
N ILE A 849 26.82 -0.71 -0.09
CA ILE A 849 26.63 -0.33 -1.49
C ILE A 849 27.72 0.68 -1.86
N ILE A 850 28.77 0.19 -2.54
CA ILE A 850 29.87 1.00 -3.05
C ILE A 850 29.56 1.47 -4.48
N GLY A 851 29.92 2.70 -4.82
CA GLY A 851 29.65 3.27 -6.13
C GLY A 851 30.76 4.21 -6.58
N GLY A 852 31.00 4.26 -7.89
CA GLY A 852 32.02 5.11 -8.50
C GLY A 852 31.72 5.42 -9.96
N ARG A 853 32.57 6.24 -10.58
CA ARG A 853 32.62 6.48 -12.03
C ARG A 853 33.97 6.09 -12.65
N LYS A 854 34.94 5.67 -11.83
CA LYS A 854 36.31 5.33 -12.19
C LYS A 854 36.66 3.96 -11.59
N ILE A 855 37.34 3.11 -12.34
CA ILE A 855 37.72 1.75 -11.91
C ILE A 855 38.71 1.80 -10.74
N GLU A 856 39.65 2.73 -10.76
CA GLU A 856 40.58 3.03 -9.66
C GLU A 856 39.87 3.30 -8.32
N HIS A 857 38.73 3.99 -8.29
CA HIS A 857 37.94 4.16 -7.07
C HIS A 857 37.26 2.86 -6.62
N LEU A 858 36.83 2.01 -7.57
CA LEU A 858 36.26 0.70 -7.25
C LEU A 858 37.31 -0.20 -6.59
N LEU A 859 38.52 -0.27 -7.16
CA LEU A 859 39.63 -1.05 -6.61
C LEU A 859 40.08 -0.53 -5.24
N ALA A 860 40.13 0.79 -5.03
CA ALA A 860 40.40 1.37 -3.71
C ALA A 860 39.34 0.98 -2.67
N ASN A 861 38.06 0.95 -3.03
CA ASN A 861 36.97 0.54 -2.13
C ASN A 861 37.04 -0.95 -1.76
N VAL A 862 37.57 -1.82 -2.62
CA VAL A 862 37.72 -3.27 -2.35
C VAL A 862 38.72 -3.56 -1.23
N GLU A 863 39.70 -2.68 -0.98
CA GLU A 863 40.63 -2.78 0.17
C GLU A 863 39.89 -2.89 1.51
N ALA A 864 38.66 -2.37 1.62
CA ALA A 864 37.84 -2.45 2.82
C ALA A 864 37.60 -3.88 3.33
N LEU A 865 37.63 -4.88 2.43
CA LEU A 865 37.41 -6.28 2.77
C LEU A 865 38.57 -6.85 3.62
N ASP A 866 39.76 -6.27 3.54
CA ASP A 866 40.98 -6.73 4.22
C ASP A 866 41.34 -5.89 5.47
N ILE A 867 40.58 -4.83 5.75
CA ILE A 867 40.77 -3.98 6.94
C ILE A 867 40.04 -4.58 8.14
N ALA A 868 40.77 -4.85 9.22
CA ALA A 868 40.20 -5.23 10.53
C ALA A 868 40.30 -4.05 11.52
N LEU A 869 39.17 -3.44 11.88
CA LEU A 869 39.14 -2.32 12.84
C LEU A 869 38.99 -2.78 14.29
N SER A 870 39.75 -2.18 15.20
CA SER A 870 39.64 -2.42 16.64
C SER A 870 38.39 -1.75 17.23
N PRO A 871 37.86 -2.22 18.39
CA PRO A 871 36.78 -1.54 19.10
C PRO A 871 37.12 -0.08 19.46
N GLU A 872 38.38 0.19 19.79
CA GLU A 872 38.88 1.52 20.15
C GLU A 872 38.91 2.46 18.94
N GLN A 873 39.28 1.94 17.76
CA GLN A 873 39.25 2.69 16.50
C GLN A 873 37.82 3.03 16.08
N ILE A 874 36.89 2.08 16.22
CA ILE A 874 35.45 2.31 15.99
C ILE A 874 34.95 3.40 16.95
N ALA A 875 35.21 3.28 18.25
CA ALA A 875 34.81 4.27 19.25
C ALA A 875 35.44 5.66 19.00
N PHE A 876 36.67 5.73 18.50
CA PHE A 876 37.33 6.97 18.13
C PHE A 876 36.64 7.66 16.92
N LEU A 877 36.33 6.91 15.86
CA LEU A 877 35.58 7.43 14.72
C LEU A 877 34.20 7.94 15.18
N GLU A 878 33.48 7.15 15.97
CA GLU A 878 32.17 7.49 16.54
C GLU A 878 32.18 8.73 17.42
N GLY A 879 33.25 8.96 18.18
CA GLY A 879 33.43 10.14 19.03
C GLY A 879 33.81 11.42 18.28
N THR A 880 34.02 11.36 16.97
CA THR A 880 34.44 12.53 16.18
C THR A 880 33.33 13.58 16.08
N LEU A 881 32.06 13.16 16.00
CA LEU A 881 30.88 14.02 15.97
C LEU A 881 29.88 13.58 17.06
N PRO A 882 29.10 14.50 17.65
CA PRO A 882 28.08 14.13 18.61
C PRO A 882 26.97 13.30 17.94
N PHE A 883 26.60 12.18 18.56
CA PHE A 883 25.44 11.38 18.16
C PHE A 883 24.44 11.28 19.32
N ASP A 884 23.25 11.84 19.13
CA ASP A 884 22.13 11.63 20.03
C ASP A 884 21.35 10.38 19.59
N VAL A 885 21.30 9.35 20.44
CA VAL A 885 20.48 8.15 20.18
C VAL A 885 18.99 8.40 20.44
N GLY A 886 18.64 9.42 21.23
CA GLY A 886 17.27 9.76 21.59
C GLY A 886 16.65 8.86 22.68
N PHE A 887 15.48 9.25 23.18
CA PHE A 887 14.66 8.40 24.06
C PHE A 887 13.81 7.42 23.21
N PRO A 888 13.68 6.13 23.59
CA PRO A 888 14.13 5.50 24.83
C PRO A 888 15.58 4.99 24.83
N GLY A 889 16.30 5.05 23.71
CA GLY A 889 17.67 4.53 23.58
C GLY A 889 18.66 5.01 24.64
N VAL A 890 18.61 6.29 25.05
CA VAL A 890 19.43 6.83 26.16
C VAL A 890 19.16 6.19 27.53
N PHE A 891 18.00 5.56 27.71
CA PHE A 891 17.55 4.99 28.99
C PHE A 891 17.70 3.46 29.03
N ILE A 892 17.40 2.76 27.93
CA ILE A 892 17.43 1.28 27.86
C ILE A 892 18.54 0.71 26.95
N GLY A 893 19.25 1.54 26.20
CA GLY A 893 20.22 1.14 25.18
C GLY A 893 19.59 0.62 23.88
N ASP A 894 20.43 0.23 22.91
CA ASP A 894 20.03 -0.48 21.68
C ASP A 894 19.86 -2.01 21.91
N GLY A 895 19.80 -2.39 23.20
CA GLY A 895 19.82 -3.76 23.67
C GLY A 895 21.12 -4.53 23.42
N THR A 896 22.29 -3.92 23.10
CA THR A 896 23.59 -4.64 23.03
C THR A 896 24.25 -4.91 24.37
N SER A 897 24.15 -3.96 25.29
CA SER A 897 24.70 -4.01 26.65
C SER A 897 23.62 -4.35 27.68
N GLN A 898 24.02 -4.56 28.94
CA GLN A 898 23.08 -4.66 30.06
C GLN A 898 22.62 -3.24 30.44
N GLN A 899 21.31 -3.03 30.44
CA GLN A 899 20.73 -1.74 30.85
C GLN A 899 20.92 -1.51 32.36
N PHE A 900 21.00 -0.24 32.78
CA PHE A 900 21.51 0.13 34.10
C PHE A 900 20.69 -0.42 35.28
N LEU A 901 19.37 -0.60 35.12
CA LEU A 901 18.50 -1.22 36.14
C LEU A 901 18.77 -2.72 36.28
N SER A 902 19.23 -3.38 35.21
CA SER A 902 19.67 -4.78 35.30
C SER A 902 20.99 -4.86 36.07
N ILE A 903 21.97 -3.99 35.77
CA ILE A 903 23.26 -3.96 36.47
C ILE A 903 23.07 -3.69 37.98
N SER A 904 22.09 -2.88 38.39
CA SER A 904 21.78 -2.66 39.81
C SER A 904 21.14 -3.86 40.52
N ALA A 905 20.56 -4.81 39.78
CA ALA A 905 19.92 -6.00 40.31
C ALA A 905 20.88 -7.21 40.45
N GLY A 906 22.02 -7.22 39.74
CA GLY A 906 23.01 -8.29 39.84
C GLY A 906 24.00 -8.34 38.67
N ILE A 907 24.94 -9.28 38.76
CA ILE A 907 25.89 -9.57 37.68
C ILE A 907 25.25 -10.62 36.75
N PHE A 908 24.86 -10.18 35.55
CA PHE A 908 24.34 -11.08 34.52
C PHE A 908 25.46 -11.49 33.56
N VAL A 909 25.39 -12.70 33.00
CA VAL A 909 26.28 -13.12 31.92
C VAL A 909 25.67 -12.64 30.59
N PRO A 910 26.38 -11.83 29.78
CA PRO A 910 25.89 -11.44 28.46
C PRO A 910 25.68 -12.67 27.56
N GLN A 911 24.55 -12.75 26.87
CA GLN A 911 24.37 -13.75 25.83
C GLN A 911 25.26 -13.41 24.63
N PRO A 912 26.09 -14.34 24.13
CA PRO A 912 26.94 -14.10 22.97
C PRO A 912 26.06 -13.86 21.74
N ARG A 913 26.45 -12.88 20.93
CA ARG A 913 25.78 -12.53 19.68
C ARG A 913 26.65 -12.92 18.51
N LEU A 914 26.01 -13.18 17.38
CA LEU A 914 26.69 -13.20 16.10
C LEU A 914 27.48 -11.89 15.92
N GLN A 915 28.77 -12.04 15.62
CA GLN A 915 29.67 -10.92 15.38
C GLN A 915 29.76 -10.60 13.88
N PRO A 916 30.11 -9.36 13.51
CA PRO A 916 30.55 -9.05 12.15
C PRO A 916 31.74 -9.94 11.73
N ILE A 917 31.78 -10.32 10.46
CA ILE A 917 32.94 -11.00 9.88
C ILE A 917 34.10 -10.00 9.81
N ARG A 918 35.28 -10.40 10.28
CA ARG A 918 36.51 -9.59 10.24
C ARG A 918 37.60 -10.39 9.53
N PRO A 919 38.50 -9.75 8.77
CA PRO A 919 39.68 -10.44 8.25
C PRO A 919 40.56 -10.93 9.40
N THR A 920 41.10 -12.14 9.29
CA THR A 920 42.23 -12.56 10.12
C THR A 920 43.48 -11.86 9.62
N ARG A 921 44.26 -11.29 10.54
CA ARG A 921 45.67 -10.99 10.28
C ARG A 921 46.43 -12.30 10.48
N ASP A 922 46.78 -12.94 9.37
CA ASP A 922 47.71 -14.07 9.32
C ASP A 922 49.15 -13.61 9.65
#